data_AF-A0AA85FH69-F1
#
_entry.id   AF-A0AA85FH69-F1
#
_cell.length_a   1.000
_cell.length_b   1.000
_cell.length_c   1.000
_cell.angle_alpha   90.00
_cell.angle_beta   90.00
_cell.angle_gamma   90.00
#
_symmetry.space_group_name_H-M   'P 1'
#
loop_
_entity.id
_entity.type
_entity.pdbx_description
1 polymer ?
#
loop_
_entity_poly.entity_id
_entity_poly.type
_entity_poly.pdbx_seq_one_letter_code
_entity_poly.pdbx_strand_id
1 'polypeptide(L)'
;MCRANKPDKSVRQVCERTSSLSEKLMERCLNSTITSVNAIEILRELQSLTSEIIFVQKEHSYVSKLMKSLESRKKDLDNFLSSDNYTVHWFEKYGFGITACVPIKEGQQLIRLPRRAVFCVENSSTCLREFITQDNLASSMENVALCLCLLGELYQGDRSTWRDYIRTLPSEYSTFLYMDVADVRLLKGSPIIEKIVSNYLFTCRQYSYFCRHFIENQTVIDIPNFVFCFDDYRWAVSTVMSRSNYIPHLNGKDKIMCLIPVWDMMNHKSGHVTTHYYPEVDELIFCTMEAYKPGDQIFMDYGNRSNDDFFMFSGFIPQVNLNNKLTITLGISSSDSLALTRKQLLQAFGLSVPLKCDLRGDIESMTEFFIFSRIFSMDKDELNKYLVDSESNSTIIKLQLSSFEFNKEIASECKALSFMINRLKLLIAAYGTLLLEDAPEWNQLTLTQQNCERLKHHEINILRSSIENIQYIMDNSYDVINNNLLAVSMNCDSGNLTWNSHSVLILQICFELHDESVKIVVNRLFLSVVTMQSRPLFDGAFQCLLPTNVVDASDLRQIPDNQEVFVHPSTSQSVTIDILEYVDANNHEDAARMHFDEISTSNEATDSSISSLRTVSLHNPDPYCSSVVLLSGKQNVSKFNQSNEDVVFIYMALYRYTEFQADVLVVVNDPHGEDGIIHSPSSGYNQVHFTSQNDNNNNNNNSYSTDLTWSQDTINTMLLSLRLMNSNIFVS
;
A
#
# COMPACT_ATOMS: atom_id res chain seq x y z
N MET A 1 20.33 28.04 -51.70
CA MET A 1 21.17 26.98 -51.09
C MET A 1 21.70 27.51 -49.75
N CYS A 2 20.93 27.37 -48.68
CA CYS A 2 21.42 27.61 -47.33
C CYS A 2 22.36 26.45 -46.98
N ARG A 3 23.64 26.74 -46.70
CA ARG A 3 24.54 25.75 -46.12
C ARG A 3 23.98 25.41 -44.74
N ALA A 4 23.38 24.24 -44.58
CA ALA A 4 23.14 23.68 -43.27
C ALA A 4 24.50 23.65 -42.55
N ASN A 5 24.63 24.43 -41.48
CA ASN A 5 25.83 24.41 -40.65
C ASN A 5 25.98 22.98 -40.13
N LYS A 6 27.03 22.28 -40.57
CA LYS A 6 27.35 20.96 -40.01
C LYS A 6 27.50 21.13 -38.50
N PRO A 7 26.84 20.30 -37.66
CA PRO A 7 26.96 20.40 -36.22
C PRO A 7 28.43 20.27 -35.81
N ASP A 8 28.82 20.98 -34.74
CA ASP A 8 30.16 20.87 -34.18
C ASP A 8 30.50 19.41 -33.87
N LYS A 9 31.78 19.04 -33.98
CA LYS A 9 32.25 17.67 -33.75
C LYS A 9 31.87 17.17 -32.36
N SER A 10 31.82 18.07 -31.37
CA SER A 10 31.36 17.82 -30.00
C SER A 10 29.88 17.41 -29.96
N VAL A 11 28.99 18.15 -30.61
CA VAL A 11 27.54 17.90 -30.68
C VAL A 11 27.26 16.56 -31.35
N ARG A 12 27.97 16.26 -32.43
CA ARG A 12 27.81 14.97 -33.12
C ARG A 12 28.13 13.79 -32.19
N GLN A 13 29.20 13.88 -31.40
CA GLN A 13 29.55 12.85 -30.42
C GLN A 13 28.48 12.70 -29.33
N VAL A 14 27.93 13.82 -28.84
CA VAL A 14 26.83 13.84 -27.88
C VAL A 14 25.59 13.16 -28.47
N CYS A 15 25.21 13.47 -29.70
CA CYS A 15 24.06 12.85 -30.38
C CYS A 15 24.27 11.34 -30.61
N GLU A 16 25.46 10.92 -31.07
CA GLU A 16 25.79 9.50 -31.28
C GLU A 16 25.70 8.71 -29.95
N ARG A 17 26.27 9.25 -28.87
CA ARG A 17 26.20 8.60 -27.55
C ARG A 17 24.78 8.61 -27.00
N THR A 18 24.06 9.72 -27.13
CA THR A 18 22.65 9.84 -26.73
C THR A 18 21.78 8.83 -27.46
N SER A 19 21.95 8.67 -28.78
CA SER A 19 21.20 7.70 -29.58
C SER A 19 21.36 6.28 -29.03
N SER A 20 22.61 5.86 -28.79
CA SER A 20 22.90 4.53 -28.26
C SER A 20 22.29 4.29 -26.87
N LEU A 21 22.34 5.27 -25.97
CA LEU A 21 21.72 5.16 -24.64
C LEU A 21 20.19 5.18 -24.71
N SER A 22 19.63 6.02 -25.58
CA SER A 22 18.19 6.14 -25.81
C SER A 22 17.58 4.86 -26.38
N GLU A 23 18.30 4.15 -27.25
CA GLU A 23 17.91 2.83 -27.76
C GLU A 23 17.85 1.79 -26.64
N LYS A 24 18.87 1.71 -25.79
CA LYS A 24 18.87 0.84 -24.60
C LYS A 24 17.73 1.17 -23.64
N LEU A 25 17.47 2.46 -23.43
CA LEU A 25 16.36 2.92 -22.60
C LEU A 25 15.01 2.49 -23.18
N MET A 26 14.83 2.62 -24.50
CA MET A 26 13.62 2.16 -25.20
C MET A 26 13.45 0.63 -25.07
N GLU A 27 14.50 -0.13 -25.32
CA GLU A 27 14.50 -1.59 -25.18
C GLU A 27 14.09 -2.01 -23.77
N ARG A 28 14.69 -1.37 -22.75
CA ARG A 28 14.32 -1.63 -21.36
C ARG A 28 12.85 -1.30 -21.08
N CYS A 29 12.33 -0.19 -21.59
CA CYS A 29 10.93 0.18 -21.41
C CYS A 29 9.98 -0.84 -22.06
N LEU A 30 10.30 -1.34 -23.26
CA LEU A 30 9.45 -2.29 -24.00
C LEU A 30 9.45 -3.70 -23.40
N ASN A 31 10.55 -4.10 -22.76
CA ASN A 31 10.74 -5.43 -22.19
C ASN A 31 10.43 -5.52 -20.68
N SER A 32 9.81 -4.48 -20.11
CA SER A 32 9.52 -4.41 -18.67
C SER A 32 8.03 -4.47 -18.37
N THR A 33 7.67 -5.37 -17.46
CA THR A 33 6.36 -5.40 -16.81
C THR A 33 6.55 -5.04 -15.35
N ILE A 34 5.92 -3.96 -14.90
CA ILE A 34 6.04 -3.48 -13.51
C ILE A 34 5.15 -4.31 -12.59
N THR A 35 5.71 -4.78 -11.48
CA THR A 35 5.02 -5.46 -10.39
C THR A 35 5.56 -4.95 -9.05
N SER A 36 4.81 -5.14 -7.96
CA SER A 36 5.26 -4.83 -6.60
C SER A 36 6.61 -5.43 -6.22
N VAL A 37 7.00 -6.56 -6.81
CA VAL A 37 8.27 -7.24 -6.53
C VAL A 37 9.45 -6.62 -7.28
N ASN A 38 9.25 -6.18 -8.53
CA ASN A 38 10.35 -5.73 -9.39
C ASN A 38 10.41 -4.22 -9.62
N ALA A 39 9.41 -3.45 -9.19
CA ALA A 39 9.27 -2.04 -9.50
C ALA A 39 10.53 -1.22 -9.12
N ILE A 40 11.07 -1.42 -7.92
CA ILE A 40 12.25 -0.69 -7.44
C ILE A 40 13.50 -1.03 -8.26
N GLU A 41 13.65 -2.27 -8.71
CA GLU A 41 14.78 -2.68 -9.54
C GLU A 41 14.69 -2.03 -10.93
N ILE A 42 13.51 -2.08 -11.54
CA ILE A 42 13.27 -1.46 -12.84
C ILE A 42 13.51 0.06 -12.75
N LEU A 43 13.06 0.71 -11.69
CA LEU A 43 13.33 2.13 -11.48
C LEU A 43 14.83 2.42 -11.42
N ARG A 44 15.60 1.62 -10.67
CA ARG A 44 17.06 1.79 -10.56
C ARG A 44 17.74 1.72 -11.93
N GLU A 45 17.36 0.74 -12.74
CA GLU A 45 17.94 0.58 -14.07
C GLU A 45 17.57 1.71 -15.03
N LEU A 46 16.30 2.13 -15.03
CA LEU A 46 15.84 3.28 -15.80
C LEU A 46 16.58 4.56 -15.36
N GLN A 47 16.72 4.78 -14.04
CA GLN A 47 17.42 5.94 -13.49
C GLN A 47 18.92 5.93 -13.82
N SER A 48 19.56 4.77 -13.82
CA SER A 48 20.95 4.61 -14.25
C SER A 48 21.15 5.10 -15.70
N LEU A 49 20.32 4.60 -16.62
CA LEU A 49 20.36 5.01 -18.03
C LEU A 49 20.05 6.50 -18.21
N THR A 50 19.01 7.02 -17.55
CA THR A 50 18.66 8.44 -17.67
C THR A 50 19.73 9.34 -17.06
N SER A 51 20.40 8.91 -15.99
CA SER A 51 21.51 9.66 -15.39
C SER A 51 22.72 9.73 -16.32
N GLU A 52 23.04 8.64 -17.01
CA GLU A 52 24.10 8.64 -18.04
C GLU A 52 23.74 9.56 -19.21
N ILE A 53 22.48 9.53 -19.67
CA ILE A 53 21.98 10.43 -20.72
C ILE A 53 22.11 11.90 -20.28
N ILE A 54 21.64 12.24 -19.07
CA ILE A 54 21.75 13.60 -18.51
C ILE A 54 23.23 14.02 -18.45
N PHE A 55 24.12 13.15 -17.97
CA PHE A 55 25.55 13.45 -17.87
C PHE A 55 26.17 13.77 -19.24
N VAL A 56 25.83 13.00 -20.28
CA VAL A 56 26.29 13.22 -21.66
C VAL A 56 25.75 14.55 -22.23
N GLN A 57 24.55 14.95 -21.83
CA GLN A 57 23.83 16.09 -22.38
C GLN A 57 23.99 17.40 -21.58
N LYS A 58 24.64 17.37 -20.41
CA LYS A 58 24.64 18.46 -19.42
C LYS A 58 24.95 19.86 -19.97
N GLU A 59 25.90 19.98 -20.90
CA GLU A 59 26.32 21.27 -21.48
C GLU A 59 25.33 21.81 -22.53
N HIS A 60 24.34 21.00 -22.91
CA HIS A 60 23.35 21.33 -23.94
C HIS A 60 21.94 21.59 -23.39
N SER A 61 21.67 21.25 -22.12
CA SER A 61 20.37 21.50 -21.49
C SER A 61 20.03 23.00 -21.53
N TYR A 62 18.78 23.31 -21.86
CA TYR A 62 18.25 24.66 -21.79
C TYR A 62 17.72 24.99 -20.40
N VAL A 63 17.22 24.00 -19.66
CA VAL A 63 16.73 24.18 -18.30
C VAL A 63 17.88 24.50 -17.33
N SER A 64 19.08 23.97 -17.54
CA SER A 64 20.26 24.37 -16.75
C SER A 64 20.54 25.87 -16.85
N LYS A 65 20.18 26.52 -17.97
CA LYS A 65 20.28 27.99 -18.15
C LYS A 65 19.15 28.75 -17.47
N LEU A 66 18.05 28.08 -17.12
CA LEU A 66 16.95 28.62 -16.31
C LEU A 66 17.21 28.50 -14.80
N MET A 67 18.17 27.69 -14.37
CA MET A 67 18.51 27.56 -12.95
C MET A 67 18.87 28.93 -12.37
N LYS A 68 18.17 29.30 -11.31
CA LYS A 68 18.23 30.64 -10.69
C LYS A 68 18.31 30.50 -9.19
N SER A 69 19.02 31.43 -8.55
CA SER A 69 18.84 31.64 -7.11
C SER A 69 17.40 32.07 -6.81
N LEU A 70 16.99 31.90 -5.57
CA LEU A 70 15.67 32.32 -5.09
C LEU A 70 15.45 33.82 -5.35
N GLU A 71 16.46 34.66 -5.13
CA GLU A 71 16.40 36.11 -5.37
C GLU A 71 16.27 36.44 -6.86
N SER A 72 17.02 35.74 -7.71
CA SER A 72 16.96 35.94 -9.16
C SER A 72 15.58 35.57 -9.72
N ARG A 73 15.04 34.42 -9.29
CA ARG A 73 13.68 34.01 -9.67
C ARG A 73 12.62 34.95 -9.12
N LYS A 74 12.76 35.43 -7.87
CA LYS A 74 11.87 36.44 -7.30
C LYS A 74 11.84 37.70 -8.15
N LYS A 75 12.99 38.19 -8.64
CA LYS A 75 13.05 39.36 -9.49
C LYS A 75 12.29 39.17 -10.81
N ASP A 76 12.43 38.02 -11.45
CA ASP A 76 11.67 37.71 -12.66
C ASP A 76 10.16 37.64 -12.39
N LEU A 77 9.78 37.04 -11.26
CA LEU A 77 8.40 37.00 -10.79
C LEU A 77 7.83 38.40 -10.52
N ASP A 78 8.54 39.27 -9.79
CA ASP A 78 8.10 40.63 -9.50
C ASP A 78 7.96 41.48 -10.78
N ASN A 79 8.85 41.29 -11.77
CA ASN A 79 8.74 41.97 -13.07
C ASN A 79 7.56 41.45 -13.90
N PHE A 80 7.26 40.16 -13.81
CA PHE A 80 6.16 39.52 -14.54
C PHE A 80 4.78 39.83 -13.92
N LEU A 81 4.73 39.94 -12.58
CA LEU A 81 3.51 40.12 -11.79
C LEU A 81 3.37 41.56 -11.30
N SER A 82 2.90 42.45 -12.18
CA SER A 82 2.59 43.84 -11.82
C SER A 82 1.13 43.98 -11.37
N SER A 83 0.88 44.12 -10.07
CA SER A 83 -0.46 44.35 -9.50
C SER A 83 -0.38 45.18 -8.22
N ASP A 84 -1.32 46.11 -8.03
CA ASP A 84 -1.46 46.87 -6.78
C ASP A 84 -2.15 46.05 -5.67
N ASN A 85 -2.87 44.98 -6.04
CA ASN A 85 -3.66 44.19 -5.11
C ASN A 85 -2.88 43.05 -4.46
N TYR A 86 -1.84 42.55 -5.13
CA TYR A 86 -1.09 41.39 -4.70
C TYR A 86 0.34 41.40 -5.24
N THR A 87 1.24 40.68 -4.54
CA THR A 87 2.64 40.54 -4.93
C THR A 87 3.12 39.11 -4.69
N VAL A 88 4.31 38.76 -5.19
CA VAL A 88 4.93 37.45 -4.96
C VAL A 88 5.72 37.43 -3.66
N HIS A 89 5.56 36.34 -2.91
CA HIS A 89 6.30 36.07 -1.69
C HIS A 89 6.79 34.62 -1.63
N TRP A 90 7.88 34.38 -0.91
CA TRP A 90 8.39 33.03 -0.63
C TRP A 90 7.85 32.53 0.70
N PHE A 91 7.15 31.40 0.69
CA PHE A 91 6.65 30.74 1.89
C PHE A 91 7.43 29.44 2.10
N GLU A 92 8.03 29.26 3.27
CA GLU A 92 8.87 28.09 3.57
C GLU A 92 8.16 26.75 3.28
N LYS A 93 6.86 26.65 3.60
CA LYS A 93 6.05 25.45 3.38
C LYS A 93 5.55 25.25 1.94
N TYR A 94 5.39 26.33 1.16
CA TYR A 94 4.69 26.30 -0.14
C TYR A 94 5.56 26.71 -1.33
N GLY A 95 6.77 27.21 -1.07
CA GLY A 95 7.58 27.90 -2.07
C GLY A 95 6.99 29.26 -2.43
N PHE A 96 7.18 29.69 -3.68
CA PHE A 96 6.61 30.96 -4.14
C PHE A 96 5.09 30.90 -4.21
N GLY A 97 4.44 31.94 -3.72
CA GLY A 97 3.01 32.15 -3.77
C GLY A 97 2.66 33.63 -3.95
N ILE A 98 1.36 33.92 -4.05
CA ILE A 98 0.85 35.29 -4.10
C ILE A 98 0.40 35.73 -2.70
N THR A 99 0.73 36.96 -2.30
CA THR A 99 0.26 37.59 -1.05
C THR A 99 -0.54 38.85 -1.32
N ALA A 100 -1.56 39.11 -0.51
CA ALA A 100 -2.39 40.29 -0.61
C ALA A 100 -1.62 41.56 -0.18
N CYS A 101 -1.66 42.61 -1.00
CA CYS A 101 -1.11 43.93 -0.67
C CYS A 101 -2.15 44.83 0.02
N VAL A 102 -3.42 44.57 -0.23
CA VAL A 102 -4.58 45.32 0.27
C VAL A 102 -5.60 44.35 0.86
N PRO A 103 -6.57 44.82 1.67
CA PRO A 103 -7.70 43.97 2.07
C PRO A 103 -8.49 43.50 0.84
N ILE A 104 -8.70 42.19 0.73
CA ILE A 104 -9.47 41.55 -0.35
C ILE A 104 -10.69 40.86 0.26
N LYS A 105 -11.86 41.05 -0.35
CA LYS A 105 -13.10 40.41 0.12
C LYS A 105 -13.23 38.99 -0.43
N GLU A 106 -13.96 38.13 0.26
CA GLU A 106 -14.44 36.86 -0.30
C GLU A 106 -15.27 37.11 -1.56
N GLY A 107 -15.09 36.26 -2.58
CA GLY A 107 -15.78 36.36 -3.87
C GLY A 107 -15.31 37.51 -4.76
N GLN A 108 -14.28 38.26 -4.38
CA GLN A 108 -13.74 39.34 -5.19
C GLN A 108 -13.02 38.76 -6.41
N GLN A 109 -13.39 39.25 -7.61
CA GLN A 109 -12.66 38.96 -8.85
C GLN A 109 -11.26 39.56 -8.76
N LEU A 110 -10.24 38.71 -8.61
CA LEU A 110 -8.87 39.16 -8.37
C LEU A 110 -8.00 39.07 -9.63
N ILE A 111 -8.17 38.00 -10.41
CA ILE A 111 -7.43 37.77 -11.65
C ILE A 111 -8.43 37.57 -12.79
N ARG A 112 -8.20 38.30 -13.88
CA ARG A 112 -8.96 38.18 -15.14
C ARG A 112 -7.96 38.08 -16.28
N LEU A 113 -8.01 36.98 -17.01
CA LEU A 113 -7.06 36.68 -18.08
C LEU A 113 -7.81 36.39 -19.38
N PRO A 114 -7.57 37.14 -20.46
CA PRO A 114 -8.16 36.82 -21.75
C PRO A 114 -7.56 35.51 -22.28
N ARG A 115 -8.30 34.78 -23.11
CA ARG A 115 -7.84 33.55 -23.75
C ARG A 115 -6.42 33.62 -24.31
N ARG A 116 -6.07 34.70 -25.01
CA ARG A 116 -4.73 34.89 -25.60
C ARG A 116 -3.58 34.90 -24.58
N ALA A 117 -3.86 35.12 -23.30
CA ALA A 117 -2.89 35.13 -22.22
C ALA A 117 -2.63 33.73 -21.63
N VAL A 118 -3.41 32.71 -21.99
CA VAL A 118 -3.12 31.32 -21.59
C VAL A 118 -2.08 30.69 -22.52
N PHE A 119 -1.14 29.95 -21.94
CA PHE A 119 -0.12 29.22 -22.69
C PHE A 119 -0.70 27.89 -23.18
N CYS A 120 -0.89 27.74 -24.48
CA CYS A 120 -1.35 26.49 -25.07
C CYS A 120 -0.81 26.31 -26.48
N VAL A 121 -1.07 25.12 -27.05
CA VAL A 121 -0.74 24.80 -28.44
C VAL A 121 -1.35 25.84 -29.39
N GLU A 122 -2.55 26.37 -29.16
CA GLU A 122 -3.16 27.35 -30.09
C GLU A 122 -2.47 28.74 -30.04
N ASN A 123 -2.08 29.20 -28.85
CA ASN A 123 -1.59 30.57 -28.62
C ASN A 123 -0.07 30.72 -28.74
N SER A 124 0.65 29.63 -28.94
CA SER A 124 2.12 29.62 -29.03
C SER A 124 2.59 29.73 -30.48
N SER A 125 3.74 30.36 -30.69
CA SER A 125 4.47 30.35 -31.97
C SER A 125 5.64 29.37 -31.92
N THR A 126 5.48 28.26 -31.20
CA THR A 126 6.54 27.28 -30.95
C THR A 126 7.18 26.79 -32.24
N CYS A 127 8.51 26.69 -32.25
CA CYS A 127 9.25 26.13 -33.38
C CYS A 127 8.94 24.65 -33.64
N LEU A 128 8.25 23.96 -32.71
CA LEU A 128 7.84 22.57 -32.84
C LEU A 128 6.40 22.38 -33.36
N ARG A 129 5.72 23.46 -33.78
CA ARG A 129 4.30 23.43 -34.20
C ARG A 129 4.02 22.36 -35.27
N GLU A 130 4.83 22.36 -36.32
CA GLU A 130 4.65 21.45 -37.45
C GLU A 130 4.86 19.99 -37.02
N PHE A 131 5.91 19.73 -36.24
CA PHE A 131 6.17 18.40 -35.68
C PHE A 131 5.01 17.90 -34.82
N ILE A 132 4.51 18.73 -33.88
CA ILE A 132 3.38 18.37 -33.00
C ILE A 132 2.14 17.98 -33.82
N THR A 133 1.90 18.66 -34.95
CA THR A 133 0.73 18.42 -35.79
C THR A 133 0.86 17.16 -36.64
N GLN A 134 2.08 16.80 -37.06
CA GLN A 134 2.34 15.67 -37.96
C GLN A 134 2.66 14.36 -37.23
N ASP A 135 3.24 14.42 -36.03
CA ASP A 135 3.62 13.24 -35.26
C ASP A 135 2.41 12.58 -34.60
N ASN A 136 2.29 11.25 -34.74
CA ASN A 136 1.13 10.50 -34.25
C ASN A 136 0.99 10.55 -32.73
N LEU A 137 2.09 10.52 -31.98
CA LEU A 137 2.07 10.52 -30.53
C LEU A 137 1.76 11.92 -30.00
N ALA A 138 2.44 12.94 -30.53
CA ALA A 138 2.24 14.32 -30.11
C ALA A 138 0.83 14.83 -30.46
N SER A 139 0.31 14.54 -31.66
CA SER A 139 -1.02 15.02 -32.08
C SER A 139 -2.18 14.34 -31.34
N SER A 140 -1.99 13.13 -30.81
CA SER A 140 -3.03 12.37 -30.10
C SER A 140 -3.03 12.59 -28.58
N MET A 141 -1.94 13.10 -28.00
CA MET A 141 -1.79 13.28 -26.56
C MET A 141 -1.59 14.76 -26.20
N GLU A 142 -2.64 15.42 -25.73
CA GLU A 142 -2.63 16.87 -25.43
C GLU A 142 -1.55 17.29 -24.41
N ASN A 143 -1.32 16.48 -23.38
CA ASN A 143 -0.28 16.72 -22.39
C ASN A 143 1.12 16.68 -23.02
N VAL A 144 1.37 15.71 -23.92
CA VAL A 144 2.63 15.59 -24.65
C VAL A 144 2.78 16.75 -25.64
N ALA A 145 1.71 17.12 -26.35
CA ALA A 145 1.70 18.28 -27.23
C ALA A 145 2.05 19.57 -26.47
N LEU A 146 1.48 19.77 -25.28
CA LEU A 146 1.78 20.93 -24.44
C LEU A 146 3.22 20.92 -23.92
N CYS A 147 3.77 19.75 -23.57
CA CYS A 147 5.18 19.61 -23.19
C CYS A 147 6.12 20.01 -24.33
N LEU A 148 5.89 19.49 -25.54
CA LEU A 148 6.69 19.85 -26.72
C LEU A 148 6.49 21.32 -27.10
N CYS A 149 5.28 21.85 -26.95
CA CYS A 149 5.01 23.27 -27.17
C CYS A 149 5.84 24.15 -26.23
N LEU A 150 5.87 23.82 -24.93
CA LEU A 150 6.68 24.50 -23.91
C LEU A 150 8.17 24.40 -24.22
N LEU A 151 8.66 23.22 -24.63
CA LEU A 151 10.06 23.03 -25.01
C LEU A 151 10.45 23.86 -26.23
N GLY A 152 9.62 23.89 -27.28
CA GLY A 152 9.95 24.70 -28.45
C GLY A 152 9.92 26.21 -28.14
N GLU A 153 9.12 26.67 -27.19
CA GLU A 153 9.19 28.06 -26.69
C GLU A 153 10.46 28.29 -25.85
N LEU A 154 10.85 27.34 -25.00
CA LEU A 154 12.11 27.38 -24.27
C LEU A 154 13.33 27.47 -25.21
N TYR A 155 13.36 26.63 -26.25
CA TYR A 155 14.49 26.57 -27.20
C TYR A 155 14.62 27.82 -28.07
N GLN A 156 13.52 28.56 -28.28
CA GLN A 156 13.55 29.84 -28.98
C GLN A 156 14.25 30.95 -28.17
N GLY A 157 14.41 30.78 -26.85
CA GLY A 157 15.09 31.73 -25.98
C GLY A 157 14.46 33.13 -26.04
N ASP A 158 15.26 34.17 -26.22
CA ASP A 158 14.77 35.56 -26.24
C ASP A 158 13.81 35.87 -27.41
N ARG A 159 13.76 35.00 -28.43
CA ARG A 159 12.78 35.13 -29.54
C ARG A 159 11.38 34.67 -29.15
N SER A 160 11.23 33.91 -28.07
CA SER A 160 9.92 33.46 -27.61
C SER A 160 9.10 34.64 -27.07
N THR A 161 7.84 34.70 -27.47
CA THR A 161 6.84 35.61 -26.90
C THR A 161 6.46 35.24 -25.47
N TRP A 162 6.75 34.00 -25.06
CA TRP A 162 6.47 33.43 -23.74
C TRP A 162 7.69 33.40 -22.83
N ARG A 163 8.84 33.96 -23.25
CA ARG A 163 10.10 33.94 -22.48
C ARG A 163 9.94 34.48 -21.05
N ASP A 164 9.10 35.50 -20.86
CA ASP A 164 8.95 36.16 -19.56
C ASP A 164 8.16 35.26 -18.59
N TYR A 165 7.14 34.55 -19.08
CA TYR A 165 6.47 33.50 -18.32
C TYR A 165 7.40 32.32 -18.05
N ILE A 166 8.12 31.81 -19.06
CA ILE A 166 9.05 30.67 -18.89
C ILE A 166 10.12 30.98 -17.85
N ARG A 167 10.62 32.23 -17.79
CA ARG A 167 11.59 32.67 -16.78
C ARG A 167 11.03 32.62 -15.35
N THR A 168 9.71 32.68 -15.16
CA THR A 168 9.08 32.63 -13.83
C THR A 168 8.88 31.21 -13.29
N LEU A 169 8.87 30.21 -14.19
CA LEU A 169 8.65 28.81 -13.85
C LEU A 169 9.77 28.27 -12.93
N PRO A 170 9.47 27.28 -12.07
CA PRO A 170 10.50 26.55 -11.34
C PRO A 170 11.49 25.89 -12.31
N SER A 171 12.78 25.85 -11.95
CA SER A 171 13.79 25.07 -12.67
C SER A 171 13.83 23.61 -12.20
N GLU A 172 13.28 23.31 -11.03
CA GLU A 172 13.22 21.99 -10.42
C GLU A 172 11.85 21.75 -9.77
N TYR A 173 11.50 20.48 -9.59
CA TYR A 173 10.23 20.04 -9.03
C TYR A 173 10.44 18.89 -8.04
N SER A 174 9.41 18.62 -7.24
CA SER A 174 9.35 17.46 -6.33
C SER A 174 8.34 16.41 -6.81
N THR A 175 8.06 16.36 -8.12
CA THR A 175 7.17 15.35 -8.72
C THR A 175 7.84 13.96 -8.73
N PHE A 176 7.08 12.93 -9.07
CA PHE A 176 7.59 11.55 -9.14
C PHE A 176 8.83 11.38 -10.05
N LEU A 177 9.06 12.28 -11.00
CA LEU A 177 10.22 12.24 -11.92
C LEU A 177 11.55 12.64 -11.26
N TYR A 178 11.50 13.27 -10.08
CA TYR A 178 12.67 13.73 -9.33
C TYR A 178 12.94 12.89 -8.09
N MET A 179 12.11 11.89 -7.80
CA MET A 179 12.33 10.93 -6.71
C MET A 179 13.45 9.96 -7.08
N ASP A 180 14.33 9.65 -6.14
CA ASP A 180 15.33 8.60 -6.32
C ASP A 180 14.88 7.24 -5.77
N VAL A 181 15.70 6.21 -5.95
CA VAL A 181 15.43 4.87 -5.42
C VAL A 181 15.30 4.86 -3.88
N ALA A 182 16.02 5.73 -3.17
CA ALA A 182 15.94 5.82 -1.71
C ALA A 182 14.59 6.40 -1.27
N ASP A 183 14.10 7.44 -1.94
CA ASP A 183 12.78 8.04 -1.70
C ASP A 183 11.67 7.01 -1.91
N VAL A 184 11.70 6.28 -3.02
CA VAL A 184 10.65 5.28 -3.35
C VAL A 184 10.71 4.07 -2.42
N ARG A 185 11.89 3.70 -1.89
CA ARG A 185 12.01 2.65 -0.86
C ARG A 185 11.29 2.99 0.44
N LEU A 186 11.18 4.27 0.80
CA LEU A 186 10.43 4.69 1.99
C LEU A 186 8.93 4.39 1.86
N LEU A 187 8.41 4.28 0.64
CA LEU A 187 7.01 3.98 0.33
C LEU A 187 6.68 2.49 0.38
N LYS A 188 7.57 1.64 0.94
CA LYS A 188 7.33 0.19 1.07
C LYS A 188 5.92 -0.06 1.64
N GLY A 189 5.19 -0.99 1.03
CA GLY A 189 3.80 -1.30 1.38
C GLY A 189 2.75 -0.45 0.66
N SER A 190 3.10 0.74 0.19
CA SER A 190 2.18 1.61 -0.56
C SER A 190 1.96 1.11 -1.99
N PRO A 191 0.70 1.07 -2.49
CA PRO A 191 0.41 0.71 -3.87
C PRO A 191 0.93 1.76 -4.88
N ILE A 192 1.32 2.96 -4.41
CA ILE A 192 1.79 4.04 -5.27
C ILE A 192 3.14 3.72 -5.96
N ILE A 193 3.93 2.79 -5.42
CA ILE A 193 5.24 2.42 -5.99
C ILE A 193 5.09 2.00 -7.45
N GLU A 194 4.15 1.10 -7.75
CA GLU A 194 3.91 0.65 -9.12
C GLU A 194 3.52 1.83 -10.03
N LYS A 195 2.65 2.73 -9.54
CA LYS A 195 2.21 3.94 -10.27
C LYS A 195 3.39 4.87 -10.58
N ILE A 196 4.28 5.13 -9.61
CA ILE A 196 5.50 5.94 -9.81
C ILE A 196 6.38 5.34 -10.89
N VAL A 197 6.72 4.05 -10.76
CA VAL A 197 7.65 3.38 -11.68
C VAL A 197 7.06 3.25 -13.08
N SER A 198 5.78 2.91 -13.22
CA SER A 198 5.10 2.89 -14.52
C SER A 198 5.13 4.26 -15.20
N ASN A 199 4.84 5.35 -14.48
CA ASN A 199 4.87 6.69 -15.06
C ASN A 199 6.29 7.15 -15.42
N TYR A 200 7.30 6.76 -14.64
CA TYR A 200 8.72 7.01 -14.99
C TYR A 200 9.09 6.28 -16.28
N LEU A 201 8.72 5.00 -16.40
CA LEU A 201 8.91 4.18 -17.61
C LEU A 201 8.21 4.81 -18.83
N PHE A 202 6.97 5.27 -18.69
CA PHE A 202 6.26 5.93 -19.79
C PHE A 202 6.96 7.22 -20.25
N THR A 203 7.48 8.01 -19.30
CA THR A 203 8.25 9.23 -19.61
C THR A 203 9.55 8.89 -20.33
N CYS A 204 10.28 7.87 -19.88
CA CYS A 204 11.47 7.36 -20.56
C CYS A 204 11.16 6.89 -21.99
N ARG A 205 10.07 6.14 -22.17
CA ARG A 205 9.63 5.67 -23.48
C ARG A 205 9.29 6.82 -24.43
N GLN A 206 8.56 7.83 -23.95
CA GLN A 206 8.24 9.03 -24.73
C GLN A 206 9.50 9.81 -25.10
N TYR A 207 10.41 10.02 -24.14
CA TYR A 207 11.69 10.66 -24.43
C TYR A 207 12.46 9.91 -25.50
N SER A 208 12.64 8.59 -25.36
CA SER A 208 13.41 7.80 -26.31
C SER A 208 12.80 7.83 -27.73
N TYR A 209 11.47 7.86 -27.81
CA TYR A 209 10.74 8.04 -29.07
C TYR A 209 11.10 9.38 -29.71
N PHE A 210 10.90 10.51 -29.02
CA PHE A 210 11.16 11.84 -29.55
C PHE A 210 12.65 12.11 -29.82
N CYS A 211 13.53 11.62 -28.95
CA CYS A 211 14.97 11.71 -29.11
C CYS A 211 15.42 11.09 -30.44
N ARG A 212 14.90 9.91 -30.78
CA ARG A 212 15.19 9.26 -32.08
C ARG A 212 14.72 10.13 -33.25
N HIS A 213 13.49 10.64 -33.19
CA HIS A 213 12.93 11.50 -34.24
C HIS A 213 13.78 12.76 -34.49
N PHE A 214 14.22 13.44 -33.42
CA PHE A 214 15.00 14.67 -33.54
C PHE A 214 16.45 14.43 -33.94
N ILE A 215 17.04 13.28 -33.59
CA ILE A 215 18.37 12.89 -34.08
C ILE A 215 18.33 12.56 -35.58
N GLU A 216 17.33 11.79 -36.02
CA GLU A 216 17.17 11.37 -37.42
C GLU A 216 16.76 12.53 -38.34
N ASN A 217 15.94 13.47 -37.85
CA ASN A 217 15.37 14.57 -38.65
C ASN A 217 15.79 15.95 -38.12
N GLN A 218 17.07 16.28 -38.23
CA GLN A 218 17.62 17.56 -37.74
C GLN A 218 17.00 18.81 -38.42
N THR A 219 16.30 18.66 -39.55
CA THR A 219 15.63 19.77 -40.25
C THR A 219 14.36 20.27 -39.54
N VAL A 220 13.85 19.50 -38.56
CA VAL A 220 12.63 19.86 -37.80
C VAL A 220 12.86 21.06 -36.89
N ILE A 221 14.11 21.31 -36.49
CA ILE A 221 14.47 22.35 -35.51
C ILE A 221 15.58 23.22 -36.09
N ASP A 222 15.26 24.45 -36.47
CA ASP A 222 16.23 25.44 -36.96
C ASP A 222 16.99 26.11 -35.79
N ILE A 223 17.66 25.26 -35.00
CA ILE A 223 18.48 25.68 -33.85
C ILE A 223 19.87 25.05 -34.02
N PRO A 224 20.92 25.88 -34.20
CA PRO A 224 22.29 25.38 -34.33
C PRO A 224 22.72 24.58 -33.09
N ASN A 225 23.39 23.45 -33.31
CA ASN A 225 23.94 22.60 -32.24
C ASN A 225 22.86 22.09 -31.25
N PHE A 226 21.64 21.89 -31.74
CA PHE A 226 20.52 21.38 -30.95
C PHE A 226 20.75 19.94 -30.46
N VAL A 227 20.40 19.69 -29.20
CA VAL A 227 20.33 18.37 -28.57
C VAL A 227 19.02 18.32 -27.79
N PHE A 228 18.22 17.27 -28.01
CA PHE A 228 17.00 17.05 -27.24
C PHE A 228 17.37 16.40 -25.90
N CYS A 229 17.46 17.21 -24.84
CA CYS A 229 17.93 16.74 -23.55
C CYS A 229 16.83 16.06 -22.74
N PHE A 230 17.15 14.95 -22.07
CA PHE A 230 16.23 14.26 -21.16
C PHE A 230 15.80 15.17 -20.00
N ASP A 231 16.73 15.95 -19.46
CA ASP A 231 16.45 16.85 -18.36
C ASP A 231 15.45 17.96 -18.74
N ASP A 232 15.57 18.49 -19.96
CA ASP A 232 14.61 19.47 -20.50
C ASP A 232 13.22 18.83 -20.63
N TYR A 233 13.15 17.60 -21.18
CA TYR A 233 11.87 16.88 -21.31
C TYR A 233 11.24 16.57 -19.95
N ARG A 234 12.03 16.08 -18.99
CA ARG A 234 11.62 15.82 -17.60
C ARG A 234 11.05 17.08 -16.95
N TRP A 235 11.70 18.22 -17.13
CA TRP A 235 11.24 19.52 -16.64
C TRP A 235 9.93 19.94 -17.28
N ALA A 236 9.77 19.79 -18.60
CA ALA A 236 8.54 20.16 -19.30
C ALA A 236 7.35 19.30 -18.85
N VAL A 237 7.57 17.98 -18.73
CA VAL A 237 6.56 17.04 -18.23
C VAL A 237 6.14 17.38 -16.80
N SER A 238 7.10 17.72 -15.93
CA SER A 238 6.83 18.15 -14.54
C SER A 238 6.11 19.50 -14.45
N THR A 239 6.47 20.44 -15.32
CA THR A 239 5.78 21.73 -15.45
C THR A 239 4.33 21.51 -15.83
N VAL A 240 4.08 20.72 -16.88
CA VAL A 240 2.73 20.48 -17.40
C VAL A 240 1.88 19.70 -16.40
N MET A 241 2.36 18.62 -15.78
CA MET A 241 1.54 17.88 -14.82
C MET A 241 1.17 18.70 -13.57
N SER A 242 2.04 19.61 -13.14
CA SER A 242 1.84 20.40 -11.91
C SER A 242 0.98 21.65 -12.12
N ARG A 243 0.87 22.15 -13.36
CA ARG A 243 0.25 23.46 -13.67
C ARG A 243 -0.77 23.45 -14.80
N SER A 244 -0.99 22.31 -15.46
CA SER A 244 -1.96 22.24 -16.55
C SER A 244 -3.39 22.32 -16.06
N ASN A 245 -4.19 22.99 -16.88
CA ASN A 245 -5.61 23.21 -16.70
C ASN A 245 -6.32 23.05 -18.03
N TYR A 246 -7.64 22.99 -17.98
CA TYR A 246 -8.48 22.93 -19.17
C TYR A 246 -9.32 24.21 -19.31
N ILE A 247 -9.32 24.78 -20.51
CA ILE A 247 -10.29 25.81 -20.90
C ILE A 247 -11.15 25.32 -22.08
N PRO A 248 -12.38 25.84 -22.27
CA PRO A 248 -13.25 25.43 -23.38
C PRO A 248 -12.61 25.73 -24.73
N HIS A 249 -12.60 24.77 -25.66
CA HIS A 249 -12.17 25.00 -27.04
C HIS A 249 -13.16 25.92 -27.76
N LEU A 250 -12.67 26.70 -28.74
CA LEU A 250 -13.50 27.57 -29.59
C LEU A 250 -14.59 26.83 -30.41
N ASN A 251 -14.51 25.51 -30.51
CA ASN A 251 -15.53 24.71 -31.19
C ASN A 251 -16.76 24.45 -30.31
N GLY A 252 -16.71 24.87 -29.05
CA GLY A 252 -17.80 24.78 -28.07
C GLY A 252 -18.08 23.37 -27.52
N LYS A 253 -17.31 22.35 -27.92
CA LYS A 253 -17.50 20.95 -27.52
C LYS A 253 -16.32 20.39 -26.75
N ASP A 254 -15.12 20.70 -27.23
CA ASP A 254 -13.88 20.16 -26.68
C ASP A 254 -13.29 21.10 -25.64
N LYS A 255 -12.26 20.62 -24.95
CA LYS A 255 -11.43 21.43 -24.05
C LYS A 255 -10.02 21.46 -24.62
N ILE A 256 -9.24 22.46 -24.23
CA ILE A 256 -7.81 22.50 -24.54
C ILE A 256 -7.02 22.51 -23.24
N MET A 257 -5.94 21.74 -23.21
CA MET A 257 -4.98 21.78 -22.11
C MET A 257 -4.08 23.02 -22.26
N CYS A 258 -3.90 23.77 -21.17
CA CYS A 258 -3.10 24.99 -21.13
C CYS A 258 -2.41 25.18 -19.79
N LEU A 259 -1.37 26.02 -19.77
CA LEU A 259 -0.85 26.64 -18.55
C LEU A 259 -1.42 28.06 -18.45
N ILE A 260 -1.68 28.55 -17.24
CA ILE A 260 -2.32 29.84 -17.04
C ILE A 260 -1.36 30.72 -16.23
N PRO A 261 -0.52 31.53 -16.90
CA PRO A 261 0.44 32.39 -16.23
C PRO A 261 -0.23 33.30 -15.20
N VAL A 262 0.52 33.68 -14.16
CA VAL A 262 0.06 34.49 -13.02
C VAL A 262 -0.86 33.71 -12.09
N TRP A 263 -1.94 33.16 -12.64
CA TRP A 263 -2.92 32.37 -11.91
C TRP A 263 -2.29 31.10 -11.28
N ASP A 264 -1.37 30.46 -11.99
CA ASP A 264 -0.67 29.24 -11.57
C ASP A 264 0.39 29.43 -10.46
N MET A 265 0.50 30.65 -9.92
CA MET A 265 1.33 30.98 -8.75
C MET A 265 0.58 30.87 -7.42
N MET A 266 -0.74 30.72 -7.42
CA MET A 266 -1.50 30.54 -6.18
C MET A 266 -1.37 29.10 -5.68
N ASN A 267 -1.04 28.93 -4.41
CA ASN A 267 -0.87 27.62 -3.80
C ASN A 267 -2.21 27.00 -3.40
N HIS A 268 -2.18 25.68 -3.15
CA HIS A 268 -3.37 24.92 -2.78
C HIS A 268 -3.80 25.15 -1.32
N LYS A 269 -5.12 25.32 -1.13
CA LYS A 269 -5.84 25.12 0.14
C LYS A 269 -7.19 24.49 -0.18
N SER A 270 -7.60 23.47 0.59
CA SER A 270 -8.91 22.85 0.42
C SER A 270 -10.04 23.84 0.69
N GLY A 271 -11.02 23.87 -0.20
CA GLY A 271 -12.16 24.78 -0.16
C GLY A 271 -13.17 24.42 -1.24
N HIS A 272 -13.29 25.28 -2.24
CA HIS A 272 -14.11 25.04 -3.42
C HIS A 272 -13.48 25.73 -4.63
N VAL A 273 -13.71 25.19 -5.83
CA VAL A 273 -13.16 25.77 -7.06
C VAL A 273 -13.87 27.09 -7.37
N THR A 274 -13.12 28.18 -7.43
CA THR A 274 -13.61 29.55 -7.72
C THR A 274 -13.03 30.16 -8.98
N THR A 275 -12.39 29.34 -9.82
CA THR A 275 -11.91 29.76 -11.14
C THR A 275 -12.89 29.24 -12.19
N HIS A 276 -13.38 30.16 -13.03
CA HIS A 276 -14.27 29.81 -14.13
C HIS A 276 -13.83 30.49 -15.41
N TYR A 277 -14.11 29.83 -16.53
CA TYR A 277 -14.00 30.43 -17.85
C TYR A 277 -15.37 30.97 -18.26
N TYR A 278 -15.42 32.22 -18.72
CA TYR A 278 -16.63 32.91 -19.12
C TYR A 278 -16.62 33.12 -20.65
N PRO A 279 -17.32 32.26 -21.42
CA PRO A 279 -17.28 32.30 -22.88
C PRO A 279 -17.76 33.63 -23.47
N GLU A 280 -18.75 34.26 -22.85
CA GLU A 280 -19.31 35.57 -23.24
C GLU A 280 -18.29 36.72 -23.29
N VAL A 281 -17.24 36.66 -22.48
CA VAL A 281 -16.16 37.67 -22.46
C VAL A 281 -14.80 37.10 -22.87
N ASP A 282 -14.74 35.80 -23.19
CA ASP A 282 -13.53 35.05 -23.55
C ASP A 282 -12.38 35.19 -22.52
N GLU A 283 -12.75 35.16 -21.24
CA GLU A 283 -11.84 35.35 -20.11
C GLU A 283 -11.92 34.21 -19.09
N LEU A 284 -10.78 33.85 -18.53
CA LEU A 284 -10.67 33.12 -17.28
C LEU A 284 -10.69 34.11 -16.12
N ILE A 285 -11.58 33.89 -15.15
CA ILE A 285 -11.73 34.75 -13.99
C ILE A 285 -11.57 33.89 -12.73
N PHE A 286 -10.69 34.33 -11.83
CA PHE A 286 -10.53 33.79 -10.49
C PHE A 286 -11.16 34.74 -9.47
N CYS A 287 -12.07 34.19 -8.67
CA CYS A 287 -12.62 34.84 -7.49
C CYS A 287 -11.95 34.29 -6.22
N THR A 288 -11.71 35.15 -5.23
CA THR A 288 -11.14 34.70 -3.95
C THR A 288 -12.10 33.80 -3.16
N MET A 289 -11.57 32.71 -2.59
CA MET A 289 -12.36 31.74 -1.80
C MET A 289 -12.76 32.28 -0.42
N GLU A 290 -12.03 33.28 0.09
CA GLU A 290 -12.19 33.85 1.43
C GLU A 290 -11.66 35.29 1.43
N ALA A 291 -11.88 36.02 2.53
CA ALA A 291 -11.33 37.36 2.72
C ALA A 291 -9.85 37.31 3.17
N TYR A 292 -9.03 38.23 2.67
CA TYR A 292 -7.60 38.32 2.97
C TYR A 292 -7.22 39.70 3.50
N LYS A 293 -6.36 39.74 4.51
CA LYS A 293 -5.70 40.95 5.01
C LYS A 293 -4.38 41.16 4.27
N PRO A 294 -3.85 42.40 4.23
CA PRO A 294 -2.50 42.64 3.73
C PRO A 294 -1.48 41.72 4.42
N GLY A 295 -0.65 41.04 3.63
CA GLY A 295 0.33 40.05 4.08
C GLY A 295 -0.17 38.60 4.10
N ASP A 296 -1.47 38.35 3.98
CA ASP A 296 -2.00 36.99 3.88
C ASP A 296 -1.61 36.36 2.54
N GLN A 297 -1.33 35.05 2.53
CA GLN A 297 -1.19 34.29 1.29
C GLN A 297 -2.56 34.04 0.68
N ILE A 298 -2.68 34.27 -0.63
CA ILE A 298 -3.89 33.98 -1.39
C ILE A 298 -3.81 32.55 -1.92
N PHE A 299 -4.78 31.73 -1.56
CA PHE A 299 -4.86 30.33 -1.95
C PHE A 299 -5.99 30.08 -2.95
N MET A 300 -5.93 28.90 -3.55
CA MET A 300 -7.02 28.34 -4.36
C MET A 300 -7.18 26.84 -4.11
N ASP A 301 -8.36 26.32 -4.44
CA ASP A 301 -8.57 24.87 -4.48
C ASP A 301 -8.13 24.32 -5.85
N TYR A 302 -7.28 23.29 -5.83
CA TYR A 302 -6.78 22.62 -7.04
C TYR A 302 -7.75 21.54 -7.57
N GLY A 303 -8.88 21.37 -6.88
CA GLY A 303 -9.92 20.42 -7.18
C GLY A 303 -9.80 19.14 -6.35
N ASN A 304 -10.73 18.22 -6.61
CA ASN A 304 -10.90 16.98 -5.84
C ASN A 304 -9.85 15.93 -6.20
N ARG A 305 -8.60 16.15 -5.79
CA ARG A 305 -7.47 15.23 -5.98
C ARG A 305 -7.16 14.48 -4.68
N SER A 306 -6.72 13.24 -4.80
CA SER A 306 -6.23 12.44 -3.67
C SER A 306 -4.77 12.78 -3.33
N ASN A 307 -4.28 12.33 -2.18
CA ASN A 307 -2.90 12.64 -1.77
C ASN A 307 -1.87 11.98 -2.67
N ASP A 308 -2.14 10.80 -3.22
CA ASP A 308 -1.26 10.17 -4.22
C ASP A 308 -1.15 11.02 -5.50
N ASP A 309 -2.27 11.61 -5.96
CA ASP A 309 -2.27 12.51 -7.11
C ASP A 309 -1.55 13.84 -6.83
N PHE A 310 -1.78 14.46 -5.67
CA PHE A 310 -1.02 15.64 -5.25
C PHE A 310 0.48 15.35 -5.15
N PHE A 311 0.83 14.20 -4.57
CA PHE A 311 2.23 13.82 -4.39
C PHE A 311 2.91 13.56 -5.73
N MET A 312 2.30 12.74 -6.60
CA MET A 312 2.90 12.40 -7.89
C MET A 312 3.00 13.60 -8.82
N PHE A 313 1.90 14.33 -8.99
CA PHE A 313 1.77 15.29 -10.07
C PHE A 313 1.97 16.74 -9.64
N SER A 314 1.92 17.04 -8.33
CA SER A 314 2.17 18.37 -7.80
C SER A 314 3.38 18.44 -6.84
N GLY A 315 3.89 17.30 -6.38
CA GLY A 315 5.11 17.21 -5.58
C GLY A 315 4.95 17.60 -4.10
N PHE A 316 3.72 17.56 -3.58
CA PHE A 316 3.45 17.84 -2.16
C PHE A 316 2.25 17.03 -1.66
N ILE A 317 2.09 16.96 -0.33
CA ILE A 317 0.91 16.36 0.30
C ILE A 317 0.22 17.42 1.16
N PRO A 318 -1.07 17.73 0.92
CA PRO A 318 -1.83 18.60 1.81
C PRO A 318 -1.91 18.01 3.21
N GLN A 319 -1.80 18.86 4.24
CA GLN A 319 -1.89 18.43 5.63
C GLN A 319 -3.26 17.82 5.98
N VAL A 320 -4.31 18.33 5.36
CA VAL A 320 -5.67 17.78 5.43
C VAL A 320 -6.21 17.75 4.01
N ASN A 321 -6.73 16.61 3.59
CA ASN A 321 -7.36 16.46 2.29
C ASN A 321 -8.62 15.59 2.43
N LEU A 322 -9.79 16.21 2.32
CA LEU A 322 -11.09 15.55 2.41
C LEU A 322 -11.39 14.63 1.22
N ASN A 323 -10.67 14.82 0.11
CA ASN A 323 -10.78 14.00 -1.09
C ASN A 323 -9.74 12.88 -1.14
N ASN A 324 -8.96 12.70 -0.07
CA ASN A 324 -7.96 11.63 -0.02
C ASN A 324 -8.62 10.26 -0.10
N LYS A 325 -7.94 9.31 -0.73
CA LYS A 325 -8.36 7.92 -0.85
C LYS A 325 -7.15 7.00 -0.94
N LEU A 326 -7.37 5.73 -0.64
CA LEU A 326 -6.44 4.64 -0.90
C LEU A 326 -7.14 3.58 -1.74
N THR A 327 -6.60 3.30 -2.93
CA THR A 327 -7.12 2.23 -3.78
C THR A 327 -6.51 0.88 -3.38
N ILE A 328 -7.34 -0.06 -2.93
CA ILE A 328 -6.94 -1.46 -2.69
C ILE A 328 -7.38 -2.34 -3.86
N THR A 329 -6.61 -3.40 -4.13
CA THR A 329 -6.93 -4.36 -5.20
C THR A 329 -7.31 -5.71 -4.60
N LEU A 330 -8.46 -6.25 -5.02
CA LEU A 330 -9.01 -7.52 -4.58
C LEU A 330 -9.13 -8.47 -5.78
N GLY A 331 -8.66 -9.70 -5.63
CA GLY A 331 -8.64 -10.69 -6.70
C GLY A 331 -9.27 -12.00 -6.26
N ILE A 332 -9.74 -12.77 -7.24
CA ILE A 332 -10.18 -14.16 -7.06
C ILE A 332 -9.13 -15.04 -7.73
N SER A 333 -8.53 -15.94 -6.93
CA SER A 333 -7.53 -16.89 -7.42
C SER A 333 -8.09 -17.77 -8.54
N SER A 334 -7.25 -18.15 -9.50
CA SER A 334 -7.61 -19.17 -10.49
C SER A 334 -7.74 -20.56 -9.89
N SER A 335 -7.19 -20.79 -8.68
CA SER A 335 -7.32 -22.05 -7.95
C SER A 335 -8.62 -22.18 -7.14
N ASP A 336 -9.39 -21.10 -6.99
CA ASP A 336 -10.70 -21.15 -6.31
C ASP A 336 -11.69 -21.96 -7.16
N SER A 337 -12.20 -23.07 -6.62
CA SER A 337 -13.14 -23.97 -7.30
C SER A 337 -14.47 -23.29 -7.66
N LEU A 338 -14.81 -22.20 -6.97
CA LEU A 338 -15.99 -21.37 -7.19
C LEU A 338 -15.66 -20.06 -7.94
N ALA A 339 -14.43 -19.90 -8.43
CA ALA A 339 -13.96 -18.67 -9.06
C ALA A 339 -14.88 -18.19 -10.20
N LEU A 340 -15.35 -19.12 -11.04
CA LEU A 340 -16.23 -18.78 -12.16
C LEU A 340 -17.55 -18.19 -11.66
N THR A 341 -18.20 -18.86 -10.70
CA THR A 341 -19.49 -18.45 -10.14
C THR A 341 -19.38 -17.11 -9.40
N ARG A 342 -18.34 -16.92 -8.59
CA ARG A 342 -18.07 -15.64 -7.91
C ARG A 342 -17.89 -14.49 -8.90
N LYS A 343 -17.13 -14.73 -9.99
CA LYS A 343 -16.92 -13.75 -11.07
C LYS A 343 -18.21 -13.41 -11.80
N GLN A 344 -19.05 -14.40 -12.09
CA GLN A 344 -20.35 -14.21 -12.73
C GLN A 344 -21.29 -13.35 -11.86
N LEU A 345 -21.36 -13.63 -10.55
CA LEU A 345 -22.20 -12.86 -9.65
C LEU A 345 -21.70 -11.41 -9.48
N LEU A 346 -20.38 -11.20 -9.35
CA LEU A 346 -19.79 -9.86 -9.36
C LEU A 346 -20.11 -9.10 -10.66
N GLN A 347 -20.01 -9.78 -11.80
CA GLN A 347 -20.31 -9.20 -13.10
C GLN A 347 -21.79 -8.81 -13.23
N ALA A 348 -22.71 -9.58 -12.63
CA ALA A 348 -24.13 -9.23 -12.56
C ALA A 348 -24.38 -7.91 -11.81
N PHE A 349 -23.45 -7.49 -10.94
CA PHE A 349 -23.48 -6.19 -10.24
C PHE A 349 -22.64 -5.10 -10.89
N GLY A 350 -22.08 -5.37 -12.08
CA GLY A 350 -21.20 -4.45 -12.80
C GLY A 350 -19.78 -4.37 -12.23
N LEU A 351 -19.37 -5.36 -11.44
CA LEU A 351 -18.03 -5.42 -10.83
C LEU A 351 -17.16 -6.43 -11.58
N SER A 352 -15.91 -6.04 -11.86
CA SER A 352 -14.91 -6.89 -12.52
C SER A 352 -13.76 -7.20 -11.58
N VAL A 353 -13.16 -8.38 -11.71
CA VAL A 353 -11.91 -8.73 -11.01
C VAL A 353 -10.70 -8.67 -11.94
N PRO A 354 -9.53 -8.18 -11.48
CA PRO A 354 -9.27 -7.66 -10.13
C PRO A 354 -10.06 -6.38 -9.85
N LEU A 355 -10.72 -6.35 -8.69
CA LEU A 355 -11.57 -5.26 -8.25
C LEU A 355 -10.72 -4.20 -7.57
N LYS A 356 -10.89 -2.94 -7.95
CA LYS A 356 -10.20 -1.80 -7.35
C LYS A 356 -11.19 -1.02 -6.48
N CYS A 357 -10.99 -1.03 -5.17
CA CYS A 357 -11.86 -0.33 -4.21
C CYS A 357 -11.15 0.92 -3.70
N ASP A 358 -11.80 2.07 -3.81
CA ASP A 358 -11.30 3.34 -3.28
C ASP A 358 -11.79 3.56 -1.84
N LEU A 359 -10.93 3.32 -0.86
CA LEU A 359 -11.23 3.54 0.55
C LEU A 359 -10.92 4.97 0.96
N ARG A 360 -11.77 5.57 1.79
CA ARG A 360 -11.59 6.92 2.35
C ARG A 360 -11.55 6.95 3.88
N GLY A 361 -11.77 5.80 4.52
CA GLY A 361 -11.83 5.66 5.96
C GLY A 361 -13.26 5.77 6.51
N ASP A 362 -14.21 6.29 5.73
CA ASP A 362 -15.65 6.21 6.00
C ASP A 362 -16.28 4.91 5.48
N ILE A 363 -17.45 4.57 6.02
CA ILE A 363 -18.15 3.31 5.75
C ILE A 363 -18.74 3.28 4.34
N GLU A 364 -19.22 4.42 3.84
CA GLU A 364 -19.82 4.56 2.52
C GLU A 364 -18.82 4.20 1.40
N SER A 365 -17.55 4.57 1.58
CA SER A 365 -16.47 4.25 0.65
C SER A 365 -16.20 2.74 0.51
N MET A 366 -16.66 1.91 1.47
CA MET A 366 -16.41 0.47 1.49
C MET A 366 -17.44 -0.36 0.73
N THR A 367 -18.43 0.26 0.07
CA THR A 367 -19.54 -0.41 -0.63
C THR A 367 -19.11 -1.63 -1.47
N GLU A 368 -18.15 -1.44 -2.38
CA GLU A 368 -17.69 -2.52 -3.27
C GLU A 368 -16.87 -3.59 -2.53
N PHE A 369 -16.19 -3.19 -1.45
CA PHE A 369 -15.44 -4.11 -0.59
C PHE A 369 -16.39 -5.05 0.15
N PHE A 370 -17.51 -4.55 0.69
CA PHE A 370 -18.55 -5.38 1.30
C PHE A 370 -19.16 -6.37 0.31
N ILE A 371 -19.55 -5.90 -0.87
CA ILE A 371 -20.12 -6.77 -1.92
C ILE A 371 -19.13 -7.88 -2.27
N PHE A 372 -17.86 -7.51 -2.52
CA PHE A 372 -16.81 -8.45 -2.84
C PHE A 372 -16.61 -9.46 -1.72
N SER A 373 -16.44 -9.02 -0.48
CA SER A 373 -16.12 -9.87 0.66
C SER A 373 -17.25 -10.85 0.97
N ARG A 374 -18.52 -10.42 0.89
CA ARG A 374 -19.67 -11.32 1.03
C ARG A 374 -19.67 -12.38 -0.06
N ILE A 375 -19.56 -11.97 -1.32
CA ILE A 375 -19.51 -12.91 -2.45
C ILE A 375 -18.27 -13.82 -2.36
N PHE A 376 -17.16 -13.33 -1.84
CA PHE A 376 -15.92 -14.09 -1.68
C PHE A 376 -16.00 -15.15 -0.58
N SER A 377 -16.78 -14.90 0.47
CA SER A 377 -16.93 -15.81 1.61
C SER A 377 -18.06 -16.83 1.48
N MET A 378 -18.97 -16.66 0.51
CA MET A 378 -20.07 -17.59 0.27
C MET A 378 -19.58 -19.00 -0.11
N ASP A 379 -20.33 -20.00 0.33
CA ASP A 379 -20.18 -21.36 -0.19
C ASP A 379 -20.92 -21.55 -1.54
N LYS A 380 -20.89 -22.79 -2.05
CA LYS A 380 -21.50 -23.13 -3.33
C LYS A 380 -23.03 -22.92 -3.35
N ASP A 381 -23.71 -23.24 -2.25
CA ASP A 381 -25.17 -23.20 -2.19
C ASP A 381 -25.66 -21.76 -2.04
N GLU A 382 -25.00 -20.96 -1.20
CA GLU A 382 -25.24 -19.52 -1.09
C GLU A 382 -25.02 -18.81 -2.44
N LEU A 383 -23.89 -19.07 -3.12
CA LEU A 383 -23.60 -18.46 -4.42
C LEU A 383 -24.67 -18.79 -5.46
N ASN A 384 -25.07 -20.07 -5.56
CA ASN A 384 -26.07 -20.48 -6.54
C ASN A 384 -27.43 -19.83 -6.27
N LYS A 385 -27.83 -19.73 -4.99
CA LYS A 385 -29.05 -19.01 -4.60
C LYS A 385 -29.02 -17.55 -5.05
N TYR A 386 -27.96 -16.83 -4.69
CA TYR A 386 -27.83 -15.42 -5.07
C TYR A 386 -27.70 -15.21 -6.58
N LEU A 387 -27.09 -16.14 -7.31
CA LEU A 387 -27.00 -16.08 -8.76
C LEU A 387 -28.40 -16.18 -9.40
N VAL A 388 -29.21 -17.14 -8.98
CA VAL A 388 -30.61 -17.29 -9.45
C VAL A 388 -31.45 -16.07 -9.09
N ASP A 389 -31.36 -15.60 -7.84
CA ASP A 389 -32.11 -14.43 -7.38
C ASP A 389 -31.72 -13.16 -8.14
N SER A 390 -30.44 -13.04 -8.54
CA SER A 390 -29.94 -11.90 -9.29
C SER A 390 -30.49 -11.80 -10.73
N GLU A 391 -30.91 -12.91 -11.34
CA GLU A 391 -31.50 -12.90 -12.70
C GLU A 391 -32.80 -12.10 -12.77
N SER A 392 -33.56 -12.08 -11.67
CA SER A 392 -34.85 -11.38 -11.59
C SER A 392 -34.82 -10.11 -10.73
N ASN A 393 -33.88 -10.00 -9.77
CA ASN A 393 -33.87 -8.95 -8.74
C ASN A 393 -32.47 -8.34 -8.46
N SER A 394 -31.59 -8.29 -9.47
CA SER A 394 -30.18 -7.84 -9.33
C SER A 394 -29.96 -6.58 -8.49
N THR A 395 -30.82 -5.57 -8.62
CA THR A 395 -30.70 -4.31 -7.87
C THR A 395 -30.95 -4.48 -6.38
N ILE A 396 -31.95 -5.28 -6.01
CA ILE A 396 -32.30 -5.56 -4.60
C ILE A 396 -31.19 -6.37 -3.94
N ILE A 397 -30.70 -7.40 -4.64
CA ILE A 397 -29.60 -8.23 -4.14
C ILE A 397 -28.33 -7.39 -3.98
N LYS A 398 -28.01 -6.53 -4.95
CA LYS A 398 -26.86 -5.62 -4.83
C LYS A 398 -26.98 -4.73 -3.59
N LEU A 399 -28.17 -4.16 -3.34
CA LEU A 399 -28.44 -3.33 -2.15
C LEU A 399 -28.23 -4.13 -0.84
N GLN A 400 -28.73 -5.37 -0.79
CA GLN A 400 -28.55 -6.26 0.35
C GLN A 400 -27.07 -6.57 0.60
N LEU A 401 -26.31 -6.88 -0.45
CA LEU A 401 -24.87 -7.18 -0.37
C LEU A 401 -24.01 -5.94 -0.14
N SER A 402 -24.51 -4.73 -0.39
CA SER A 402 -23.85 -3.47 -0.04
C SER A 402 -24.21 -2.94 1.35
N SER A 403 -25.13 -3.58 2.08
CA SER A 403 -25.59 -3.09 3.37
C SER A 403 -24.45 -2.96 4.38
N PHE A 404 -24.43 -1.85 5.11
CA PHE A 404 -23.47 -1.59 6.20
C PHE A 404 -23.96 -2.10 7.57
N GLU A 405 -24.94 -3.00 7.56
CA GLU A 405 -25.44 -3.67 8.74
C GLU A 405 -25.05 -5.15 8.71
N PHE A 406 -24.94 -5.75 9.89
CA PHE A 406 -24.69 -7.18 10.01
C PHE A 406 -25.87 -7.97 9.45
N ASN A 407 -25.63 -8.70 8.35
CA ASN A 407 -26.67 -9.46 7.68
C ASN A 407 -26.76 -10.89 8.19
N LYS A 408 -27.73 -11.17 9.06
CA LYS A 408 -28.00 -12.52 9.59
C LYS A 408 -28.47 -13.53 8.54
N GLU A 409 -28.95 -13.06 7.39
CA GLU A 409 -29.41 -13.94 6.30
C GLU A 409 -28.26 -14.49 5.45
N ILE A 410 -27.06 -13.90 5.59
CA ILE A 410 -25.84 -14.38 4.93
C ILE A 410 -25.11 -15.26 5.94
N ALA A 411 -25.07 -16.57 5.71
CA ALA A 411 -24.43 -17.50 6.64
C ALA A 411 -22.92 -17.24 6.71
N SER A 412 -22.34 -16.76 5.62
CA SER A 412 -20.94 -16.36 5.50
C SER A 412 -20.61 -14.94 5.97
N GLU A 413 -21.55 -14.21 6.60
CA GLU A 413 -21.36 -12.80 7.00
C GLU A 413 -20.14 -12.58 7.91
N CYS A 414 -20.02 -13.38 8.99
CA CYS A 414 -18.88 -13.28 9.90
C CYS A 414 -17.55 -13.55 9.18
N LYS A 415 -17.53 -14.49 8.22
CA LYS A 415 -16.34 -14.79 7.41
C LYS A 415 -15.99 -13.61 6.51
N ALA A 416 -16.99 -12.95 5.91
CA ALA A 416 -16.81 -11.78 5.06
C ALA A 416 -16.19 -10.60 5.82
N LEU A 417 -16.76 -10.24 6.98
CA LEU A 417 -16.25 -9.12 7.78
C LEU A 417 -14.85 -9.42 8.36
N SER A 418 -14.62 -10.67 8.80
CA SER A 418 -13.29 -11.11 9.26
C SER A 418 -12.26 -11.05 8.13
N PHE A 419 -12.62 -11.49 6.91
CA PHE A 419 -11.79 -11.34 5.74
C PHE A 419 -11.43 -9.87 5.47
N MET A 420 -12.39 -8.96 5.57
CA MET A 420 -12.14 -7.52 5.37
C MET A 420 -11.12 -7.00 6.39
N ILE A 421 -11.33 -7.23 7.68
CA ILE A 421 -10.42 -6.79 8.75
C ILE A 421 -9.02 -7.38 8.54
N ASN A 422 -8.92 -8.68 8.31
CA ASN A 422 -7.65 -9.36 8.12
C ASN A 422 -6.92 -8.84 6.88
N ARG A 423 -7.63 -8.59 5.78
CA ARG A 423 -7.07 -7.98 4.58
C ARG A 423 -6.47 -6.59 4.87
N LEU A 424 -7.19 -5.74 5.59
CA LEU A 424 -6.69 -4.39 5.92
C LEU A 424 -5.51 -4.45 6.90
N LYS A 425 -5.52 -5.35 7.89
CA LYS A 425 -4.38 -5.59 8.80
C LYS A 425 -3.12 -6.04 8.05
N LEU A 426 -3.26 -6.94 7.07
CA LEU A 426 -2.16 -7.37 6.22
C LEU A 426 -1.58 -6.22 5.39
N LEU A 427 -2.45 -5.35 4.84
CA LEU A 427 -2.00 -4.16 4.14
C LEU A 427 -1.22 -3.22 5.06
N ILE A 428 -1.70 -2.96 6.29
CA ILE A 428 -0.99 -2.14 7.28
C ILE A 428 0.38 -2.74 7.60
N ALA A 429 0.46 -4.05 7.83
CA ALA A 429 1.71 -4.73 8.15
C ALA A 429 2.78 -4.57 7.06
N ALA A 430 2.38 -4.47 5.79
CA ALA A 430 3.28 -4.28 4.65
C ALA A 430 4.04 -2.94 4.68
N TYR A 431 3.51 -1.91 5.36
CA TYR A 431 4.15 -0.59 5.48
C TYR A 431 5.33 -0.58 6.47
N GLY A 432 5.40 -1.56 7.38
CA GLY A 432 6.41 -1.59 8.44
C GLY A 432 6.27 -0.42 9.43
N THR A 433 7.39 0.01 10.00
CA THR A 433 7.41 1.08 11.02
C THR A 433 7.19 2.45 10.39
N LEU A 434 6.34 3.25 11.02
CA LEU A 434 6.09 4.64 10.65
C LEU A 434 7.03 5.58 11.41
N LEU A 435 7.57 6.58 10.71
CA LEU A 435 8.28 7.68 11.35
C LEU A 435 7.30 8.83 11.62
N LEU A 436 7.13 9.23 12.88
CA LEU A 436 6.24 10.32 13.27
C LEU A 436 6.89 11.70 12.97
N GLU A 437 6.07 12.71 12.70
CA GLU A 437 6.56 14.07 12.35
C GLU A 437 7.34 14.76 13.48
N ASP A 438 7.09 14.38 14.73
CA ASP A 438 7.75 14.91 15.92
C ASP A 438 9.04 14.15 16.29
N ALA A 439 9.36 13.07 15.57
CA ALA A 439 10.57 12.30 15.79
C ALA A 439 11.83 13.12 15.41
N PRO A 440 12.94 13.05 16.18
CA PRO A 440 14.18 13.76 15.84
C PRO A 440 14.70 13.49 14.43
N GLU A 441 14.51 12.27 13.93
CA GLU A 441 14.92 11.80 12.61
C GLU A 441 14.13 12.49 11.48
N TRP A 442 12.92 13.00 11.75
CA TRP A 442 12.08 13.68 10.76
C TRP A 442 12.79 14.89 10.13
N ASN A 443 13.51 15.64 10.96
CA ASN A 443 14.24 16.84 10.53
C ASN A 443 15.48 16.53 9.69
N GLN A 444 15.87 15.25 9.60
CA GLN A 444 16.98 14.79 8.76
C GLN A 444 16.53 14.39 7.36
N LEU A 445 15.22 14.22 7.16
CA LEU A 445 14.63 13.83 5.88
C LEU A 445 14.59 15.01 4.91
N THR A 446 14.75 14.72 3.61
CA THR A 446 14.43 15.69 2.55
C THR A 446 12.92 15.95 2.52
N LEU A 447 12.49 17.06 1.91
CA LEU A 447 11.05 17.35 1.75
C LEU A 447 10.30 16.22 1.02
N THR A 448 10.92 15.62 0.00
CA THR A 448 10.35 14.47 -0.72
C THR A 448 10.17 13.27 0.22
N GLN A 449 11.16 12.97 1.05
CA GLN A 449 11.10 11.86 2.02
C GLN A 449 10.06 12.12 3.12
N GLN A 450 9.94 13.35 3.60
CA GLN A 450 8.86 13.76 4.50
C GLN A 450 7.49 13.54 3.86
N ASN A 451 7.33 13.88 2.57
CA ASN A 451 6.10 13.58 1.83
C ASN A 451 5.87 12.06 1.68
N CYS A 452 6.91 11.25 1.48
CA CYS A 452 6.77 9.78 1.49
C CYS A 452 6.18 9.28 2.82
N GLU A 453 6.73 9.74 3.96
CA GLU A 453 6.22 9.36 5.29
C GLU A 453 4.79 9.87 5.52
N ARG A 454 4.49 11.12 5.15
CA ARG A 454 3.12 11.67 5.23
C ARG A 454 2.12 10.83 4.45
N LEU A 455 2.46 10.41 3.24
CA LEU A 455 1.58 9.57 2.43
C LEU A 455 1.23 8.28 3.17
N LYS A 456 2.26 7.58 3.69
CA LYS A 456 2.05 6.33 4.44
C LYS A 456 1.15 6.53 5.65
N HIS A 457 1.36 7.61 6.41
CA HIS A 457 0.49 7.96 7.54
C HIS A 457 -0.97 8.09 7.11
N HIS A 458 -1.24 8.84 6.04
CA HIS A 458 -2.60 9.00 5.53
C HIS A 458 -3.20 7.69 5.02
N GLU A 459 -2.43 6.86 4.32
CA GLU A 459 -2.90 5.56 3.81
C GLU A 459 -3.21 4.59 4.95
N ILE A 460 -2.36 4.49 5.97
CA ILE A 460 -2.58 3.64 7.14
C ILE A 460 -3.76 4.13 7.97
N ASN A 461 -3.95 5.45 8.11
CA ASN A 461 -5.10 6.00 8.82
C ASN A 461 -6.41 5.62 8.11
N ILE A 462 -6.47 5.67 6.77
CA ILE A 462 -7.63 5.18 6.01
C ILE A 462 -7.89 3.70 6.33
N LEU A 463 -6.86 2.86 6.30
CA LEU A 463 -6.99 1.43 6.59
C LEU A 463 -7.48 1.17 8.03
N ARG A 464 -6.96 1.90 9.02
CA ARG A 464 -7.36 1.79 10.43
C ARG A 464 -8.81 2.22 10.64
N SER A 465 -9.21 3.37 10.11
CA SER A 465 -10.59 3.84 10.21
C SER A 465 -11.58 2.91 9.51
N SER A 466 -11.20 2.30 8.38
CA SER A 466 -11.98 1.24 7.76
C SER A 466 -12.13 0.01 8.67
N ILE A 467 -11.07 -0.44 9.35
CA ILE A 467 -11.15 -1.55 10.33
C ILE A 467 -12.10 -1.20 11.48
N GLU A 468 -11.98 0.00 12.05
CA GLU A 468 -12.83 0.47 13.16
C GLU A 468 -14.31 0.45 12.77
N ASN A 469 -14.65 0.93 11.57
CA ASN A 469 -16.02 0.89 11.07
C ASN A 469 -16.55 -0.55 10.90
N ILE A 470 -15.74 -1.47 10.39
CA ILE A 470 -16.15 -2.88 10.25
C ILE A 470 -16.31 -3.53 11.63
N GLN A 471 -15.40 -3.27 12.56
CA GLN A 471 -15.46 -3.80 13.93
C GLN A 471 -16.71 -3.29 14.66
N TYR A 472 -17.07 -2.02 14.48
CA TYR A 472 -18.30 -1.46 15.03
C TYR A 472 -19.56 -2.20 14.55
N ILE A 473 -19.62 -2.61 13.28
CA ILE A 473 -20.73 -3.43 12.75
C ILE A 473 -20.76 -4.80 13.43
N MET A 474 -19.59 -5.43 13.60
CA MET A 474 -19.48 -6.72 14.27
C MET A 474 -19.91 -6.64 15.74
N ASP A 475 -19.45 -5.64 16.48
CA ASP A 475 -19.73 -5.49 17.91
C ASP A 475 -21.21 -5.18 18.19
N ASN A 476 -21.83 -4.28 17.43
CA ASN A 476 -23.26 -3.98 17.56
C ASN A 476 -24.15 -5.18 17.20
N SER A 477 -23.66 -6.12 16.38
CA SER A 477 -24.38 -7.36 16.12
C SER A 477 -24.46 -8.24 17.38
N TYR A 478 -23.40 -8.28 18.20
CA TYR A 478 -23.37 -9.03 19.46
C TYR A 478 -24.31 -8.43 20.51
N ASP A 479 -24.41 -7.10 20.59
CA ASP A 479 -25.34 -6.43 21.50
C ASP A 479 -26.81 -6.66 21.11
N VAL A 480 -27.13 -6.66 19.81
CA VAL A 480 -28.49 -6.99 19.32
C VAL A 480 -28.81 -8.47 19.49
N ILE A 481 -27.84 -9.37 19.36
CA ILE A 481 -28.02 -10.82 19.58
C ILE A 481 -28.23 -11.10 21.07
N ASN A 482 -27.44 -10.50 21.96
CA ASN A 482 -27.58 -10.65 23.41
C ASN A 482 -28.87 -10.02 23.96
N ASN A 483 -29.27 -8.86 23.46
CA ASN A 483 -30.55 -8.24 23.86
C ASN A 483 -31.76 -9.03 23.37
N ASN A 484 -31.70 -9.67 22.19
CA ASN A 484 -32.75 -10.57 21.73
C ASN A 484 -32.76 -11.91 22.50
N LEU A 485 -31.60 -12.44 22.89
CA LEU A 485 -31.51 -13.64 23.75
C LEU A 485 -32.05 -13.37 25.17
N LEU A 486 -31.85 -12.16 25.71
CA LEU A 486 -32.45 -11.72 26.97
C LEU A 486 -33.98 -11.53 26.85
N ALA A 487 -34.48 -11.08 25.70
CA ALA A 487 -35.92 -10.98 25.45
C ALA A 487 -36.59 -12.36 25.24
N VAL A 488 -35.86 -13.33 24.68
CA VAL A 488 -36.33 -14.72 24.52
C VAL A 488 -36.22 -15.51 25.83
N SER A 489 -35.22 -15.24 26.68
CA SER A 489 -35.07 -15.92 27.98
C SER A 489 -36.11 -15.48 29.02
N MET A 490 -36.75 -14.32 28.85
CA MET A 490 -37.87 -13.88 29.69
C MET A 490 -39.23 -14.55 29.34
N ASN A 491 -39.29 -15.42 28.33
CA ASN A 491 -40.51 -16.14 27.93
C ASN A 491 -40.44 -17.66 28.11
N CYS A 492 -39.42 -18.19 28.79
CA CYS A 492 -39.26 -19.62 29.04
C CYS A 492 -39.24 -19.93 30.55
N ASP A 493 -40.40 -19.78 31.20
CA ASP A 493 -40.63 -20.33 32.54
C ASP A 493 -40.96 -21.83 32.45
N SER A 494 -39.93 -22.68 32.54
CA SER A 494 -39.95 -23.83 33.45
C SER A 494 -38.66 -24.65 33.38
N GLY A 495 -37.89 -24.61 34.47
CA GLY A 495 -37.19 -25.80 34.98
C GLY A 495 -35.69 -25.90 34.67
N ASN A 496 -34.89 -25.49 35.66
CA ASN A 496 -33.54 -25.95 35.98
C ASN A 496 -32.44 -25.78 34.93
N LEU A 497 -31.67 -24.69 35.07
CA LEU A 497 -30.25 -24.66 34.75
C LEU A 497 -29.51 -23.82 35.80
N THR A 498 -28.52 -24.44 36.43
CA THR A 498 -27.59 -23.84 37.39
C THR A 498 -26.58 -22.95 36.66
N TRP A 499 -26.52 -21.68 37.05
CA TRP A 499 -25.56 -20.70 36.52
C TRP A 499 -24.21 -20.79 37.24
N ASN A 500 -23.12 -20.76 36.47
CA ASN A 500 -21.75 -20.72 36.99
C ASN A 500 -21.37 -19.26 37.31
N SER A 501 -21.03 -18.99 38.57
CA SER A 501 -21.08 -17.66 39.23
C SER A 501 -19.90 -16.70 38.99
N HIS A 502 -19.12 -16.86 37.92
CA HIS A 502 -17.96 -15.99 37.65
C HIS A 502 -18.20 -14.91 36.58
N SER A 503 -19.11 -15.13 35.63
CA SER A 503 -19.35 -14.21 34.51
C SER A 503 -20.18 -12.97 34.90
N VAL A 504 -21.05 -13.11 35.89
CA VAL A 504 -21.95 -12.03 36.36
C VAL A 504 -21.22 -11.01 37.24
N LEU A 505 -20.20 -11.45 38.00
CA LEU A 505 -19.45 -10.57 38.89
C LEU A 505 -18.52 -9.61 38.13
N ILE A 506 -17.99 -10.04 36.96
CA ILE A 506 -17.11 -9.22 36.12
C ILE A 506 -17.90 -8.13 35.38
N LEU A 507 -19.12 -8.45 34.89
CA LEU A 507 -20.03 -7.48 34.28
C LEU A 507 -20.54 -6.44 35.28
N GLN A 508 -20.73 -6.81 36.56
CA GLN A 508 -21.13 -5.90 37.62
C GLN A 508 -20.03 -4.87 37.97
N ILE A 509 -18.75 -5.28 37.96
CA ILE A 509 -17.61 -4.39 38.26
C ILE A 509 -17.36 -3.39 37.12
N CYS A 510 -17.57 -3.80 35.86
CA CYS A 510 -17.42 -2.91 34.70
C CYS A 510 -18.49 -1.82 34.61
N PHE A 511 -19.65 -2.01 35.25
CA PHE A 511 -20.77 -1.05 35.20
C PHE A 511 -20.68 0.06 36.26
N GLU A 512 -19.86 -0.11 37.31
CA GLU A 512 -19.82 0.84 38.45
C GLU A 512 -18.64 1.83 38.44
N LEU A 513 -17.67 1.69 37.54
CA LEU A 513 -16.47 2.56 37.52
C LEU A 513 -16.39 3.38 36.22
N HIS A 514 -17.01 4.56 36.22
CA HIS A 514 -16.88 5.59 35.20
C HIS A 514 -15.50 6.30 35.29
N ASP A 515 -14.40 5.59 35.01
CA ASP A 515 -13.07 6.19 34.93
C ASP A 515 -12.24 5.61 33.76
N GLU A 516 -11.96 6.44 32.75
CA GLU A 516 -11.19 6.12 31.53
C GLU A 516 -9.77 5.63 31.84
N SER A 517 -9.22 5.96 33.01
CA SER A 517 -7.88 5.53 33.41
C SER A 517 -7.79 4.03 33.76
N VAL A 518 -8.91 3.38 34.13
CA VAL A 518 -8.96 1.95 34.49
C VAL A 518 -9.06 1.06 33.24
N LYS A 519 -9.72 1.51 32.17
CA LYS A 519 -9.76 0.79 30.87
C LYS A 519 -8.37 0.58 30.27
N ILE A 520 -7.49 1.57 30.43
CA ILE A 520 -6.10 1.48 29.94
C ILE A 520 -5.29 0.47 30.74
N VAL A 521 -5.54 0.34 32.05
CA VAL A 521 -4.85 -0.64 32.92
C VAL A 521 -5.40 -2.06 32.69
N VAL A 522 -6.71 -2.21 32.47
CA VAL A 522 -7.34 -3.51 32.19
C VAL A 522 -6.98 -4.02 30.78
N ASN A 523 -6.96 -3.16 29.75
CA ASN A 523 -6.45 -3.54 28.42
C ASN A 523 -4.94 -3.84 28.43
N ARG A 524 -4.15 -3.21 29.31
CA ARG A 524 -2.72 -3.53 29.48
C ARG A 524 -2.48 -4.84 30.24
N LEU A 525 -3.34 -5.23 31.18
CA LEU A 525 -3.23 -6.50 31.91
C LEU A 525 -3.70 -7.71 31.08
N PHE A 526 -4.57 -7.52 30.08
CA PHE A 526 -4.99 -8.61 29.18
C PHE A 526 -3.98 -8.95 28.06
N LEU A 527 -2.95 -8.13 27.85
CA LEU A 527 -1.96 -8.32 26.78
C LEU A 527 -0.70 -9.09 27.20
N SER A 528 -0.62 -9.64 28.41
CA SER A 528 0.62 -10.29 28.89
C SER A 528 0.47 -11.73 29.40
N VAL A 529 -0.60 -12.44 29.07
CA VAL A 529 -0.70 -13.89 29.30
C VAL A 529 -1.20 -14.56 28.03
N VAL A 530 -0.31 -15.27 27.32
CA VAL A 530 -0.72 -16.16 26.24
C VAL A 530 -1.52 -17.30 26.85
N THR A 531 -2.85 -17.24 26.74
CA THR A 531 -3.71 -18.36 27.13
C THR A 531 -3.63 -19.46 26.07
N MET A 532 -3.36 -20.70 26.50
CA MET A 532 -3.39 -21.87 25.62
C MET A 532 -4.82 -22.43 25.56
N GLN A 533 -5.29 -22.78 24.37
CA GLN A 533 -6.58 -23.43 24.15
C GLN A 533 -6.41 -24.74 23.40
N SER A 534 -7.31 -25.68 23.67
CA SER A 534 -7.35 -26.95 22.97
C SER A 534 -8.06 -26.79 21.64
N ARG A 535 -7.35 -27.02 20.53
CA ARG A 535 -7.88 -26.85 19.17
C ARG A 535 -8.02 -28.21 18.49
N PRO A 536 -9.21 -28.57 17.95
CA PRO A 536 -9.36 -29.73 17.09
C PRO A 536 -8.63 -29.47 15.77
N LEU A 537 -7.94 -30.50 15.27
CA LEU A 537 -7.22 -30.50 13.99
C LEU A 537 -7.76 -31.67 13.15
N PHE A 538 -7.72 -31.52 11.83
CA PHE A 538 -8.13 -32.47 10.80
C PHE A 538 -9.54 -33.01 11.06
N ASP A 539 -10.53 -32.12 11.02
CA ASP A 539 -11.93 -32.41 11.34
C ASP A 539 -12.13 -33.09 12.70
N GLY A 540 -11.26 -32.78 13.66
CA GLY A 540 -11.29 -33.31 15.02
C GLY A 540 -10.65 -34.69 15.17
N ALA A 541 -9.93 -35.19 14.16
CA ALA A 541 -9.15 -36.42 14.30
C ALA A 541 -7.95 -36.26 15.24
N PHE A 542 -7.42 -35.05 15.35
CA PHE A 542 -6.38 -34.69 16.33
C PHE A 542 -6.83 -33.53 17.21
N GLN A 543 -6.12 -33.34 18.31
CA GLN A 543 -6.23 -32.18 19.16
C GLN A 543 -4.84 -31.70 19.59
N CYS A 544 -4.61 -30.38 19.57
CA CYS A 544 -3.35 -29.77 20.00
C CYS A 544 -3.63 -28.52 20.85
N LEU A 545 -2.80 -28.25 21.85
CA LEU A 545 -2.86 -26.99 22.60
C LEU A 545 -2.13 -25.91 21.80
N LEU A 546 -2.86 -24.88 21.40
CA LEU A 546 -2.34 -23.74 20.66
C LEU A 546 -2.68 -22.42 21.39
N PRO A 547 -1.85 -21.38 21.27
CA PRO A 547 -2.16 -20.04 21.76
C PRO A 547 -3.52 -19.54 21.25
N THR A 548 -4.32 -18.87 22.09
CA THR A 548 -5.64 -18.37 21.70
C THR A 548 -5.62 -17.36 20.56
N ASN A 549 -4.48 -16.70 20.34
CA ASN A 549 -4.30 -15.65 19.35
C ASN A 549 -3.69 -16.12 18.02
N VAL A 550 -3.49 -17.43 17.81
CA VAL A 550 -2.97 -17.92 16.51
C VAL A 550 -3.94 -17.62 15.37
N VAL A 551 -3.39 -17.27 14.21
CA VAL A 551 -4.13 -17.14 12.95
C VAL A 551 -3.98 -18.43 12.17
N ASP A 552 -5.09 -18.97 11.68
CA ASP A 552 -5.09 -20.14 10.80
C ASP A 552 -4.57 -19.73 9.41
N ALA A 553 -3.50 -20.35 8.94
CA ALA A 553 -2.92 -20.00 7.65
C ALA A 553 -3.79 -20.47 6.48
N SER A 554 -4.72 -21.41 6.70
CA SER A 554 -5.71 -21.80 5.68
C SER A 554 -6.65 -20.64 5.31
N ASP A 555 -6.86 -19.68 6.23
CA ASP A 555 -7.56 -18.42 5.96
C ASP A 555 -6.77 -17.49 5.03
N LEU A 556 -5.45 -17.72 4.87
CA LEU A 556 -4.51 -16.85 4.15
C LEU A 556 -4.06 -17.44 2.80
N ARG A 557 -3.85 -18.75 2.75
CA ARG A 557 -3.36 -19.50 1.60
C ARG A 557 -3.90 -20.92 1.61
N GLN A 558 -3.92 -21.58 0.46
CA GLN A 558 -4.22 -23.01 0.42
C GLN A 558 -3.12 -23.79 1.17
N ILE A 559 -3.56 -24.67 2.06
CA ILE A 559 -2.74 -25.63 2.79
C ILE A 559 -3.17 -27.03 2.31
N PRO A 560 -2.25 -27.97 2.05
CA PRO A 560 -2.60 -29.35 1.74
C PRO A 560 -3.49 -29.98 2.82
N ASP A 561 -4.40 -30.88 2.45
CA ASP A 561 -5.40 -31.46 3.37
C ASP A 561 -4.75 -32.29 4.51
N ASN A 562 -3.51 -32.75 4.32
CA ASN A 562 -2.71 -33.46 5.33
C ASN A 562 -1.91 -32.50 6.24
N GLN A 563 -2.06 -31.18 6.09
CA GLN A 563 -1.34 -30.17 6.85
C GLN A 563 -2.28 -29.11 7.47
N GLU A 564 -1.97 -28.65 8.67
CA GLU A 564 -2.56 -27.47 9.29
C GLU A 564 -1.46 -26.52 9.76
N VAL A 565 -1.56 -25.23 9.41
CA VAL A 565 -0.52 -24.24 9.71
C VAL A 565 -1.14 -23.06 10.45
N PHE A 566 -0.50 -22.65 11.54
CA PHE A 566 -0.92 -21.53 12.37
C PHE A 566 0.22 -20.52 12.52
N VAL A 567 -0.07 -19.23 12.37
CA VAL A 567 0.94 -18.16 12.43
C VAL A 567 0.67 -17.20 13.58
N HIS A 568 1.74 -16.64 14.14
CA HIS A 568 1.63 -15.59 15.15
C HIS A 568 1.07 -14.30 14.50
N PRO A 569 0.14 -13.59 15.15
CA PRO A 569 -0.54 -12.43 14.55
C PRO A 569 0.35 -11.20 14.36
N SER A 570 1.53 -11.16 14.99
CA SER A 570 2.40 -9.97 15.02
C SER A 570 3.89 -10.27 14.91
N THR A 571 4.29 -11.54 14.77
CA THR A 571 5.69 -11.95 14.59
C THR A 571 5.78 -12.92 13.43
N SER A 572 6.99 -13.29 13.03
CA SER A 572 7.22 -14.27 11.96
C SER A 572 7.26 -15.73 12.47
N GLN A 573 6.76 -15.99 13.69
CA GLN A 573 6.65 -17.35 14.23
C GLN A 573 5.45 -18.10 13.62
N SER A 574 5.62 -19.41 13.39
CA SER A 574 4.54 -20.28 12.91
C SER A 574 4.65 -21.68 13.49
N VAL A 575 3.54 -22.38 13.65
CA VAL A 575 3.49 -23.81 13.95
C VAL A 575 2.74 -24.56 12.85
N THR A 576 3.34 -25.63 12.36
CA THR A 576 2.80 -26.51 11.33
C THR A 576 2.58 -27.89 11.93
N ILE A 577 1.42 -28.49 11.67
CA ILE A 577 1.13 -29.88 11.97
C ILE A 577 0.95 -30.59 10.62
N ASP A 578 1.72 -31.65 10.37
CA ASP A 578 1.75 -32.35 9.08
C ASP A 578 1.63 -33.86 9.27
N ILE A 579 0.73 -34.50 8.53
CA ILE A 579 0.55 -35.96 8.49
C ILE A 579 1.27 -36.50 7.27
N LEU A 580 2.31 -37.29 7.52
CA LEU A 580 3.24 -37.81 6.52
C LEU A 580 3.21 -39.34 6.49
N GLU A 581 3.68 -39.90 5.38
CA GLU A 581 3.98 -41.33 5.29
C GLU A 581 5.09 -41.71 6.27
N TYR A 582 5.00 -42.90 6.84
CA TYR A 582 6.01 -43.39 7.78
C TYR A 582 7.37 -43.56 7.10
N VAL A 583 8.39 -42.94 7.69
CA VAL A 583 9.77 -43.07 7.19
C VAL A 583 10.43 -44.32 7.77
N ASP A 584 10.85 -45.23 6.90
CA ASP A 584 11.61 -46.41 7.31
C ASP A 584 13.05 -46.02 7.68
N ALA A 585 13.32 -46.05 9.00
CA ALA A 585 14.56 -45.59 9.61
C ALA A 585 15.10 -46.63 10.58
N ASN A 586 16.42 -46.68 10.79
CA ASN A 586 17.02 -47.64 11.72
C ASN A 586 16.52 -47.46 13.17
N ASN A 587 16.16 -46.23 13.55
CA ASN A 587 15.59 -45.91 14.86
C ASN A 587 14.73 -44.61 14.76
N HIS A 588 14.01 -44.28 15.83
CA HIS A 588 13.12 -43.09 15.84
C HIS A 588 13.88 -41.76 15.73
N GLU A 589 15.10 -41.67 16.25
CA GLU A 589 15.93 -40.46 16.15
C GLU A 589 16.44 -40.25 14.72
N ASP A 590 16.81 -41.33 14.02
CA ASP A 590 17.18 -41.29 12.61
C ASP A 590 15.99 -40.84 11.74
N ALA A 591 14.76 -41.27 12.07
CA ALA A 591 13.55 -40.77 11.40
C ALA A 591 13.38 -39.25 11.58
N ALA A 592 13.59 -38.74 12.80
CA ALA A 592 13.53 -37.30 13.07
C ALA A 592 14.64 -36.51 12.33
N ARG A 593 15.85 -37.07 12.17
CA ARG A 593 16.89 -36.42 11.36
C ARG A 593 16.48 -36.33 9.89
N MET A 594 15.93 -37.40 9.32
CA MET A 594 15.48 -37.42 7.93
C MET A 594 14.38 -36.37 7.67
N HIS A 595 13.36 -36.29 8.54
CA HIS A 595 12.33 -35.24 8.46
C HIS A 595 12.91 -33.83 8.58
N PHE A 596 13.88 -33.60 9.46
CA PHE A 596 14.54 -32.30 9.59
C PHE A 596 15.35 -31.92 8.33
N ASP A 597 16.04 -32.89 7.73
CA ASP A 597 16.80 -32.70 6.48
C ASP A 597 15.85 -32.40 5.31
N GLU A 598 14.69 -33.04 5.25
CA GLU A 598 13.64 -32.75 4.26
C GLU A 598 13.11 -31.32 4.42
N ILE A 599 12.80 -30.89 5.65
CA ILE A 599 12.38 -29.50 5.93
C ILE A 599 13.46 -28.52 5.46
N SER A 600 14.73 -28.81 5.73
CA SER A 600 15.84 -27.94 5.29
C SER A 600 15.94 -27.83 3.77
N THR A 601 15.66 -28.93 3.06
CA THR A 601 15.64 -28.97 1.60
C THR A 601 14.45 -28.19 1.04
N SER A 602 13.26 -28.37 1.62
CA SER A 602 12.06 -27.61 1.24
C SER A 602 12.20 -26.11 1.49
N ASN A 603 12.96 -25.71 2.51
CA ASN A 603 13.26 -24.32 2.81
C ASN A 603 14.43 -23.75 1.98
N GLU A 604 15.04 -24.53 1.09
CA GLU A 604 16.24 -24.14 0.33
C GLU A 604 17.38 -23.61 1.24
N ALA A 605 17.56 -24.23 2.41
CA ALA A 605 18.58 -23.83 3.38
C ALA A 605 20.01 -24.02 2.82
N THR A 606 20.87 -23.01 3.01
CA THR A 606 22.29 -23.07 2.61
C THR A 606 23.13 -23.87 3.60
N ASP A 607 22.72 -23.87 4.87
CA ASP A 607 23.31 -24.66 5.95
C ASP A 607 22.24 -25.03 6.97
N SER A 608 22.37 -26.20 7.60
CA SER A 608 21.48 -26.65 8.68
C SER A 608 22.26 -27.41 9.75
N SER A 609 21.87 -27.21 11.01
CA SER A 609 22.49 -27.92 12.14
C SER A 609 21.48 -28.27 13.21
N ILE A 610 21.62 -29.48 13.76
CA ILE A 610 20.79 -29.98 14.86
C ILE A 610 21.48 -29.64 16.18
N SER A 611 20.76 -28.94 17.06
CA SER A 611 21.24 -28.50 18.37
C SER A 611 20.88 -29.51 19.47
N SER A 612 19.70 -30.12 19.40
CA SER A 612 19.26 -31.16 20.34
C SER A 612 18.38 -32.20 19.65
N LEU A 613 18.54 -33.46 20.04
CA LEU A 613 17.71 -34.58 19.59
C LEU A 613 17.51 -35.57 20.73
N ARG A 614 16.27 -35.93 21.04
CA ARG A 614 15.97 -36.96 22.05
C ARG A 614 14.58 -37.55 21.90
N THR A 615 14.45 -38.81 22.28
CA THR A 615 13.14 -39.45 22.51
C THR A 615 12.57 -39.04 23.87
N VAL A 616 11.27 -38.74 23.94
CA VAL A 616 10.58 -38.32 25.18
C VAL A 616 9.40 -39.20 25.50
N SER A 617 9.09 -39.31 26.80
CA SER A 617 7.87 -39.96 27.29
C SER A 617 6.85 -38.90 27.68
N LEU A 618 5.64 -38.98 27.09
CA LEU A 618 4.54 -38.07 27.41
C LEU A 618 3.88 -38.45 28.74
N HIS A 619 3.37 -37.45 29.46
CA HIS A 619 2.70 -37.67 30.75
C HIS A 619 1.39 -38.46 30.60
N ASN A 620 0.73 -38.35 29.45
CA ASN A 620 -0.42 -39.16 29.02
C ASN A 620 -0.15 -39.64 27.59
N PRO A 621 0.49 -40.80 27.40
CA PRO A 621 0.83 -41.30 26.08
C PRO A 621 -0.44 -41.69 25.32
N ASP A 622 -0.49 -41.29 24.05
CA ASP A 622 -1.46 -41.79 23.09
C ASP A 622 -1.23 -43.30 22.88
N PRO A 623 -2.25 -44.16 23.11
CA PRO A 623 -2.09 -45.62 23.00
C PRO A 623 -1.58 -46.10 21.64
N TYR A 624 -1.81 -45.31 20.59
CA TYR A 624 -1.44 -45.65 19.21
C TYR A 624 -0.09 -45.05 18.78
N CYS A 625 0.46 -44.13 19.57
CA CYS A 625 1.73 -43.48 19.29
C CYS A 625 2.89 -44.31 19.85
N SER A 626 3.73 -44.85 18.97
CA SER A 626 4.84 -45.73 19.35
C SER A 626 6.05 -44.98 19.91
N SER A 627 6.28 -43.73 19.48
CA SER A 627 7.38 -42.89 19.97
C SER A 627 7.13 -41.41 19.70
N VAL A 628 7.65 -40.54 20.57
CA VAL A 628 7.72 -39.09 20.35
C VAL A 628 9.17 -38.64 20.45
N VAL A 629 9.67 -38.02 19.38
CA VAL A 629 11.06 -37.52 19.30
C VAL A 629 11.05 -36.01 19.18
N LEU A 630 11.76 -35.32 20.07
CA LEU A 630 11.97 -33.88 20.01
C LEU A 630 13.31 -33.58 19.35
N LEU A 631 13.29 -32.65 18.41
CA LEU A 631 14.46 -32.12 17.73
C LEU A 631 14.42 -30.59 17.77
N SER A 632 15.54 -29.94 18.08
CA SER A 632 15.74 -28.51 17.82
C SER A 632 16.99 -28.30 16.99
N GLY A 633 16.94 -27.34 16.09
CA GLY A 633 18.05 -27.00 15.20
C GLY A 633 17.85 -25.63 14.58
N LYS A 634 18.82 -25.21 13.77
CA LYS A 634 18.78 -23.96 13.02
C LYS A 634 19.06 -24.19 11.55
N GLN A 635 18.48 -23.34 10.71
CA GLN A 635 18.66 -23.34 9.27
C GLN A 635 19.04 -21.93 8.83
N ASN A 636 20.07 -21.83 7.98
CA ASN A 636 20.43 -20.59 7.30
C ASN A 636 19.69 -20.58 5.96
N VAL A 637 18.82 -19.59 5.75
CA VAL A 637 17.98 -19.51 4.56
C VAL A 637 18.31 -18.22 3.80
N SER A 638 18.62 -18.35 2.51
CA SER A 638 18.86 -17.22 1.63
C SER A 638 17.60 -16.91 0.83
N LYS A 639 17.00 -15.73 0.99
CA LYS A 639 15.83 -15.33 0.20
C LYS A 639 16.30 -14.71 -1.11
N PHE A 640 15.96 -15.36 -2.25
CA PHE A 640 15.99 -14.80 -3.60
C PHE A 640 17.19 -13.86 -3.93
N ASN A 641 18.38 -14.44 -4.13
CA ASN A 641 19.59 -13.74 -4.60
C ASN A 641 20.11 -12.59 -3.69
N GLN A 642 19.79 -12.61 -2.39
CA GLN A 642 20.44 -11.74 -1.40
C GLN A 642 21.71 -12.41 -0.84
N SER A 643 22.74 -11.60 -0.54
CA SER A 643 24.02 -12.07 0.04
C SER A 643 23.99 -12.27 1.56
N ASN A 644 22.88 -11.95 2.23
CA ASN A 644 22.72 -12.10 3.67
C ASN A 644 21.80 -13.30 3.96
N GLU A 645 22.27 -14.20 4.83
CA GLU A 645 21.52 -15.38 5.27
C GLU A 645 20.66 -15.01 6.50
N ASP A 646 19.37 -15.36 6.48
CA ASP A 646 18.49 -15.29 7.67
C ASP A 646 18.64 -16.61 8.45
N VAL A 647 18.91 -16.55 9.76
CA VAL A 647 18.90 -17.73 10.63
C VAL A 647 17.48 -17.96 11.14
N VAL A 648 16.95 -19.16 10.95
CA VAL A 648 15.64 -19.58 11.47
C VAL A 648 15.83 -20.76 12.41
N PHE A 649 15.28 -20.67 13.62
CA PHE A 649 15.26 -21.77 14.57
C PHE A 649 14.03 -22.65 14.30
N ILE A 650 14.26 -23.96 14.30
CA ILE A 650 13.24 -24.97 14.03
C ILE A 650 13.14 -25.86 15.26
N TYR A 651 11.95 -25.94 15.85
CA TYR A 651 11.63 -26.88 16.92
C TYR A 651 10.61 -27.88 16.40
N MET A 652 10.91 -29.17 16.52
CA MET A 652 10.13 -30.25 15.92
C MET A 652 9.81 -31.33 16.94
N ALA A 653 8.57 -31.84 16.91
CA ALA A 653 8.14 -33.06 17.56
C ALA A 653 7.63 -34.04 16.51
N LEU A 654 8.25 -35.22 16.44
CA LEU A 654 7.84 -36.33 15.58
C LEU A 654 7.05 -37.34 16.41
N TYR A 655 5.76 -37.51 16.10
CA TYR A 655 4.87 -38.53 16.65
C TYR A 655 4.78 -39.69 15.67
N ARG A 656 5.18 -40.89 16.10
CA ARG A 656 5.25 -42.06 15.23
C ARG A 656 4.06 -42.98 15.47
N TYR A 657 3.31 -43.30 14.42
CA TYR A 657 2.15 -44.19 14.45
C TYR A 657 2.45 -45.45 13.64
N THR A 658 3.35 -46.31 14.16
CA THR A 658 3.89 -47.47 13.43
C THR A 658 2.80 -48.44 12.93
N GLU A 659 1.73 -48.64 13.69
CA GLU A 659 0.61 -49.51 13.27
C GLU A 659 -0.13 -48.98 12.04
N PHE A 660 -0.15 -47.66 11.88
CA PHE A 660 -0.83 -46.96 10.78
C PHE A 660 0.10 -46.61 9.62
N GLN A 661 1.39 -46.91 9.73
CA GLN A 661 2.41 -46.50 8.76
C GLN A 661 2.33 -44.98 8.46
N ALA A 662 2.13 -44.18 9.51
CA ALA A 662 2.14 -42.72 9.45
C ALA A 662 3.10 -42.09 10.47
N ASP A 663 3.66 -40.94 10.10
CA ASP A 663 4.41 -40.05 10.97
C ASP A 663 3.66 -38.69 11.03
N VAL A 664 3.53 -38.10 12.22
CA VAL A 664 2.92 -36.77 12.38
C VAL A 664 3.93 -35.80 12.96
N LEU A 665 4.19 -34.71 12.26
CA LEU A 665 5.13 -33.68 12.67
C LEU A 665 4.40 -32.49 13.26
N VAL A 666 4.92 -31.96 14.38
CA VAL A 666 4.61 -30.62 14.88
C VAL A 666 5.88 -29.78 14.79
N VAL A 667 5.90 -28.77 13.94
CA VAL A 667 7.09 -27.95 13.63
C VAL A 667 6.81 -26.50 13.96
N VAL A 668 7.61 -25.89 14.83
CA VAL A 668 7.59 -24.46 15.12
C VAL A 668 8.78 -23.79 14.44
N ASN A 669 8.50 -22.82 13.56
CA ASN A 669 9.50 -21.93 12.98
C ASN A 669 9.59 -20.67 13.84
N ASP A 670 10.79 -20.34 14.31
CA ASP A 670 11.05 -19.16 15.12
C ASP A 670 12.25 -18.35 14.59
N PRO A 671 12.01 -17.26 13.85
CA PRO A 671 13.07 -16.36 13.39
C PRO A 671 13.74 -15.54 14.51
N HIS A 672 13.24 -15.63 15.74
CA HIS A 672 13.74 -14.89 16.91
C HIS A 672 14.24 -15.83 18.01
N GLY A 673 14.36 -17.13 17.74
CA GLY A 673 14.77 -18.13 18.71
C GLY A 673 16.23 -18.02 19.15
N GLU A 674 16.62 -18.86 20.11
CA GLU A 674 18.00 -19.02 20.56
C GLU A 674 18.38 -20.51 20.58
N ASP A 675 19.68 -20.80 20.42
CA ASP A 675 20.22 -22.17 20.48
C ASP A 675 20.04 -22.73 21.90
N GLY A 676 19.29 -23.83 22.05
CA GLY A 676 18.99 -24.38 23.38
C GLY A 676 18.33 -25.76 23.41
N ILE A 677 18.44 -26.41 24.58
CA ILE A 677 17.80 -27.69 24.91
C ILE A 677 16.34 -27.41 25.28
N ILE A 678 15.38 -27.96 24.53
CA ILE A 678 13.97 -28.00 24.97
C ILE A 678 13.92 -28.69 26.34
N HIS A 679 13.26 -28.18 27.37
CA HIS A 679 13.13 -28.90 28.66
C HIS A 679 11.78 -29.61 28.76
N SER A 680 11.73 -30.78 29.40
CA SER A 680 10.46 -31.33 29.89
C SER A 680 9.92 -30.37 30.98
N PRO A 681 8.59 -30.13 31.07
CA PRO A 681 8.08 -29.30 32.15
C PRO A 681 8.51 -29.87 33.49
N SER A 682 9.07 -29.01 34.35
CA SER A 682 9.46 -29.38 35.71
C SER A 682 8.25 -29.92 36.47
N SER A 683 8.48 -30.97 37.25
CA SER A 683 7.51 -31.72 38.03
C SER A 683 6.83 -30.85 39.10
N GLY A 684 5.89 -30.01 38.66
CA GLY A 684 5.09 -29.11 39.49
C GLY A 684 3.66 -28.87 38.98
N TYR A 685 3.26 -29.48 37.86
CA TYR A 685 1.87 -29.44 37.39
C TYR A 685 1.01 -30.46 38.14
N ASN A 686 0.59 -30.10 39.35
CA ASN A 686 -0.56 -30.72 39.99
C ASN A 686 -1.83 -30.31 39.20
N GLN A 687 -2.53 -31.32 38.67
CA GLN A 687 -3.95 -31.37 38.33
C GLN A 687 -4.65 -30.03 38.01
N VAL A 688 -4.89 -29.75 36.73
CA VAL A 688 -6.00 -28.87 36.35
C VAL A 688 -7.29 -29.68 36.46
N HIS A 689 -7.90 -29.65 37.65
CA HIS A 689 -9.30 -29.96 37.84
C HIS A 689 -10.10 -28.66 38.01
N PHE A 690 -11.37 -28.75 37.61
CA PHE A 690 -12.37 -27.69 37.57
C PHE A 690 -12.65 -27.04 38.95
N THR A 691 -12.97 -25.74 38.93
CA THR A 691 -13.64 -24.87 39.93
C THR A 691 -12.87 -24.21 41.11
N SER A 692 -13.14 -22.89 41.21
CA SER A 692 -13.20 -21.92 42.33
C SER A 692 -12.03 -21.61 43.29
N GLN A 693 -11.81 -20.28 43.39
CA GLN A 693 -11.39 -19.43 44.51
C GLN A 693 -9.91 -19.29 44.93
N ASN A 694 -9.53 -18.00 44.94
CA ASN A 694 -8.64 -17.24 45.85
C ASN A 694 -7.30 -17.85 46.27
N ASP A 695 -6.22 -17.15 45.94
CA ASP A 695 -5.30 -16.65 46.97
C ASP A 695 -4.44 -15.46 46.49
N ASN A 696 -4.31 -14.48 47.40
CA ASN A 696 -3.42 -13.33 47.31
C ASN A 696 -1.97 -13.77 47.54
N ASN A 697 -1.02 -13.26 46.75
CA ASN A 697 0.24 -12.75 47.32
C ASN A 697 1.06 -11.91 46.34
N ASN A 698 1.42 -10.71 46.83
CA ASN A 698 2.38 -9.78 46.26
C ASN A 698 3.79 -10.38 46.26
N ASN A 699 4.54 -10.14 45.18
CA ASN A 699 5.91 -9.63 45.27
C ASN A 699 6.38 -9.01 43.94
N ASN A 700 6.59 -7.70 44.00
CA ASN A 700 7.24 -6.90 42.97
C ASN A 700 8.72 -7.27 42.86
N ASN A 701 9.16 -7.59 41.65
CA ASN A 701 10.39 -7.11 41.02
C ASN A 701 10.60 -7.92 39.74
N ASN A 702 10.39 -7.31 38.57
CA ASN A 702 11.23 -7.52 37.39
C ASN A 702 10.87 -6.51 36.30
N SER A 703 11.92 -5.95 35.70
CA SER A 703 11.88 -5.15 34.49
C SER A 703 11.16 -5.91 33.37
N TYR A 704 9.99 -5.42 32.96
CA TYR A 704 9.20 -6.03 31.89
C TYR A 704 9.82 -5.71 30.53
N SER A 705 10.58 -6.67 29.98
CA SER A 705 10.69 -6.85 28.53
C SER A 705 9.31 -7.28 28.03
N THR A 706 8.74 -6.53 27.10
CA THR A 706 7.50 -6.88 26.41
C THR A 706 7.84 -7.89 25.31
N ASP A 707 7.97 -9.17 25.68
CA ASP A 707 8.25 -10.21 24.69
C ASP A 707 6.97 -10.48 23.87
N LEU A 708 6.99 -9.98 22.63
CA LEU A 708 5.94 -10.13 21.61
C LEU A 708 5.94 -11.52 20.95
N THR A 709 6.80 -12.45 21.38
CA THR A 709 7.04 -13.78 20.80
C THR A 709 6.47 -14.91 21.66
N TRP A 710 6.20 -16.08 21.08
CA TRP A 710 5.93 -17.29 21.85
C TRP A 710 7.15 -17.67 22.69
N SER A 711 6.94 -17.78 24.00
CA SER A 711 7.98 -18.23 24.93
C SER A 711 8.37 -19.70 24.68
N GLN A 712 9.56 -20.10 25.15
CA GLN A 712 10.00 -21.49 25.06
C GLN A 712 9.01 -22.47 25.72
N ASP A 713 8.36 -22.09 26.81
CA ASP A 713 7.34 -22.91 27.48
C ASP A 713 6.08 -23.07 26.62
N THR A 714 5.68 -22.01 25.91
CA THR A 714 4.59 -22.04 24.92
C THR A 714 4.94 -23.00 23.78
N ILE A 715 6.15 -22.89 23.23
CA ILE A 715 6.66 -23.77 22.16
C ILE A 715 6.66 -25.23 22.64
N ASN A 716 7.23 -25.52 23.81
CA ASN A 716 7.28 -26.87 24.37
C ASN A 716 5.88 -27.46 24.58
N THR A 717 4.93 -26.62 25.01
CA THR A 717 3.54 -27.04 25.20
C THR A 717 2.90 -27.42 23.87
N MET A 718 3.08 -26.61 22.81
CA MET A 718 2.57 -26.94 21.47
C MET A 718 3.15 -28.28 20.98
N LEU A 719 4.47 -28.44 21.04
CA LEU A 719 5.19 -29.63 20.59
C LEU A 719 4.74 -30.93 21.30
N LEU A 720 4.36 -30.86 22.58
CA LEU A 720 4.07 -32.03 23.42
C LEU A 720 2.58 -32.28 23.69
N SER A 721 1.69 -31.50 23.07
CA SER A 721 0.25 -31.53 23.37
C SER A 721 -0.61 -32.24 22.33
N LEU A 722 -0.03 -32.70 21.21
CA LEU A 722 -0.77 -33.38 20.17
C LEU A 722 -1.34 -34.71 20.68
N ARG A 723 -2.62 -34.96 20.38
CA ARG A 723 -3.32 -36.20 20.74
C ARG A 723 -4.20 -36.67 19.60
N LEU A 724 -4.14 -37.97 19.29
CA LEU A 724 -5.09 -38.60 18.39
C LEU A 724 -6.44 -38.79 19.10
N MET A 725 -7.49 -38.30 18.47
CA MET A 725 -8.88 -38.40 18.92
C MET A 725 -9.66 -39.44 18.09
N ASN A 726 -9.32 -39.59 16.81
CA ASN A 726 -9.96 -40.55 15.90
C ASN A 726 -8.94 -41.13 14.92
N SER A 727 -8.64 -42.44 15.04
CA SER A 727 -7.65 -43.14 14.20
C SER A 727 -8.08 -43.37 12.75
N ASN A 728 -9.33 -43.09 12.38
CA ASN A 728 -9.80 -43.25 11.01
C ASN A 728 -9.09 -42.33 10.01
N ILE A 729 -8.47 -41.25 10.49
CA ILE A 729 -7.69 -40.33 9.65
C ILE A 729 -6.53 -41.01 8.91
N PHE A 730 -6.02 -42.13 9.42
CA PHE A 730 -4.95 -42.87 8.76
C PHE A 730 -5.45 -43.92 7.76
N VAL A 731 -6.77 -44.07 7.61
CA VAL A 731 -7.41 -45.10 6.76
C VAL A 731 -8.08 -44.50 5.52
N SER A 732 -8.30 -43.18 5.52
CA SER A 732 -8.77 -42.36 4.39
C SER A 732 -7.61 -41.87 3.55
#